data_AF-A0A2R4A6U3-F1
#
_entry.id   AF-A0A2R4A6U3-F1
#
_cell.length_a   1.000
_cell.length_b   1.000
_cell.length_c   1.000
_cell.angle_alpha   90.00
_cell.angle_beta   90.00
_cell.angle_gamma   90.00
#
_symmetry.space_group_name_H-M   'P 1'
#
loop_
_entity.id
_entity.type
_entity.pdbx_description
1 polymer ?
#
loop_
_entity_poly.entity_id
_entity_poly.type
_entity_poly.pdbx_seq_one_letter_code
_entity_poly.pdbx_strand_id
1 'polypeptide(L)'
;MSGTQSQIQKAINQIQDKGPLPDIDFTQHQLENGYTISTQERVVKEVQAPAMSIPTDAQLFSKTDPSKPDVAFLKNHFYREGRISEEHALYILEKGTEILRAEPNLLYVDAPVTVCGDIHGQYYDLMKLFEIGGNPETTRYLFLGDYVDRGYFSIECVLYLWSLKIWYPETLFLLRGNHECRHLTDYFTFKLECKRKYSERIYDACMQSFCALPLAAIMNKQFFCIHGGLSPELNTLDDIRNIDRFREPPTQGLMCDILWSDPVEDFGQEKTSDSFVHNHVRGCSYFFTYQAACQFLERNKLLSIIRAHEAQDAGYRMYRKTRTTGFPSVMTLFSAPNYLDVYNNKAAILKYESNVLNIRQFNATPHPYWLPNFMDAFTWSLPFVGEKITDMLLAMLNCCTKEELEESSDEETLISPTPSEEASERRKVIKNKILAVGRMSRVFALLREESEKVSELKSVSGSARLPYGTLASGADGIKEAISGFEDARKSDIENERLPPDLYDPESEEGKGLISSQPATPAEDSAPPPVSPNGVAAALEQVIASVPAPPTAINTSLGQPPSPSSPISPTSPISSAASPFRRGHGRQASLGTTMTSPSTRRRSLESTMSLIQEAWDGKTPLQDPELVKLADSIAENSTGKSKDKTDSGRTTPAAPS
;
A
#
# COMPACT_ATOMS: atom_id res chain seq x y z
N MET A 1 -62.48 1.73 7.59
CA MET A 1 -61.59 0.60 7.23
C MET A 1 -60.18 1.01 7.62
N SER A 2 -59.53 0.22 8.48
CA SER A 2 -58.17 0.53 8.98
C SER A 2 -57.19 0.61 7.81
N GLY A 3 -56.11 1.40 7.96
CA GLY A 3 -55.07 1.55 6.93
C GLY A 3 -54.53 0.22 6.40
N THR A 4 -54.56 -0.82 7.23
CA THR A 4 -54.18 -2.21 6.94
C THR A 4 -55.05 -2.86 5.86
N GLN A 5 -56.39 -2.70 5.90
CA GLN A 5 -57.29 -3.28 4.88
C GLN A 5 -57.10 -2.65 3.49
N SER A 6 -56.77 -1.36 3.45
CA SER A 6 -56.48 -0.64 2.20
C SER A 6 -55.16 -1.10 1.58
N GLN A 7 -54.13 -1.36 2.40
CA GLN A 7 -52.87 -1.93 1.95
C GLN A 7 -53.02 -3.36 1.44
N ILE A 8 -53.77 -4.20 2.16
CA ILE A 8 -54.05 -5.59 1.75
C ILE A 8 -54.81 -5.62 0.42
N GLN A 9 -55.84 -4.78 0.25
CA GLN A 9 -56.58 -4.71 -1.02
C GLN A 9 -55.71 -4.22 -2.19
N LYS A 10 -54.80 -3.26 -1.95
CA LYS A 10 -53.82 -2.82 -2.96
C LYS A 10 -52.84 -3.93 -3.33
N ALA A 11 -52.35 -4.70 -2.36
CA ALA A 11 -51.47 -5.84 -2.59
C ALA A 11 -52.19 -6.95 -3.40
N ILE A 12 -53.43 -7.27 -3.02
CA ILE A 12 -54.28 -8.23 -3.77
C ILE A 12 -54.50 -7.76 -5.20
N ASN A 13 -54.81 -6.49 -5.41
CA ASN A 13 -54.98 -5.94 -6.76
C ASN A 13 -53.68 -5.98 -7.57
N GLN A 14 -52.51 -5.73 -6.97
CA GLN A 14 -51.21 -5.85 -7.65
C GLN A 14 -50.83 -7.31 -7.97
N ILE A 15 -51.30 -8.28 -7.18
CA ILE A 15 -51.09 -9.71 -7.44
C ILE A 15 -52.02 -10.21 -8.54
N GLN A 16 -53.29 -9.77 -8.54
CA GLN A 16 -54.30 -10.15 -9.52
C GLN A 16 -54.08 -9.47 -10.88
N ASP A 17 -53.59 -8.23 -10.87
CA ASP A 17 -53.34 -7.41 -12.05
C ASP A 17 -51.83 -7.25 -12.27
N LYS A 18 -51.12 -8.38 -12.34
CA LYS A 18 -49.70 -8.39 -12.73
C LYS A 18 -49.60 -7.92 -14.17
N GLY A 19 -49.18 -6.67 -14.35
CA GLY A 19 -48.75 -6.18 -15.65
C GLY A 19 -47.72 -7.13 -16.30
N PRO A 20 -47.60 -7.13 -17.63
CA PRO A 20 -46.60 -7.95 -18.30
C PRO A 20 -45.21 -7.64 -17.72
N LEU A 21 -44.40 -8.68 -17.52
CA LEU A 21 -43.01 -8.51 -17.13
C LEU A 21 -42.34 -7.58 -18.16
N PRO A 22 -41.59 -6.56 -17.72
CA PRO A 22 -40.87 -5.72 -18.65
C PRO A 22 -39.92 -6.59 -19.46
N ASP A 23 -39.99 -6.49 -20.79
CA ASP A 23 -39.02 -7.13 -21.67
C ASP A 23 -37.72 -6.32 -21.60
N ILE A 24 -36.75 -6.83 -20.84
CA ILE A 24 -35.46 -6.18 -20.64
C ILE A 24 -34.47 -6.75 -21.65
N ASP A 25 -34.06 -5.92 -22.60
CA ASP A 25 -32.96 -6.26 -23.49
C ASP A 25 -31.61 -6.11 -22.77
N PHE A 26 -31.09 -7.20 -22.21
CA PHE A 26 -29.80 -7.23 -21.52
C PHE A 26 -28.59 -6.94 -22.43
N THR A 27 -28.78 -6.89 -23.76
CA THR A 27 -27.72 -6.47 -24.69
C THR A 27 -27.54 -4.96 -24.72
N GLN A 28 -28.46 -4.22 -24.10
CA GLN A 28 -28.45 -2.77 -24.01
C GLN A 28 -28.50 -2.32 -22.55
N HIS A 29 -27.73 -1.29 -22.23
CA HIS A 29 -27.76 -0.64 -20.93
C HIS A 29 -27.96 0.84 -21.11
N GLN A 30 -28.97 1.40 -20.44
CA GLN A 30 -29.20 2.84 -20.43
C GLN A 30 -28.45 3.47 -19.26
N LEU A 31 -27.51 4.34 -19.59
CA LEU A 31 -26.74 5.12 -18.61
C LEU A 31 -27.63 6.20 -17.98
N GLU A 32 -27.20 6.72 -16.82
CA GLU A 32 -27.93 7.75 -16.06
C GLU A 32 -28.14 9.06 -16.85
N ASN A 33 -27.26 9.33 -17.81
CA ASN A 33 -27.35 10.48 -18.72
C ASN A 33 -28.30 10.26 -19.92
N GLY A 34 -29.02 9.13 -19.95
CA GLY A 34 -30.03 8.78 -20.95
C GLY A 34 -29.51 8.10 -22.21
N TYR A 35 -28.18 7.96 -22.37
CA TYR A 35 -27.59 7.27 -23.52
C TYR A 35 -27.66 5.75 -23.36
N THR A 36 -28.00 5.04 -24.45
CA THR A 36 -27.99 3.58 -24.48
C THR A 36 -26.70 3.07 -25.09
N ILE A 37 -26.04 2.15 -24.37
CA ILE A 37 -24.81 1.48 -24.81
C ILE A 37 -25.05 -0.02 -24.96
N SER A 38 -24.27 -0.66 -25.84
CA SER A 38 -24.26 -2.12 -25.92
C SER A 38 -23.44 -2.70 -24.78
N THR A 39 -23.94 -3.76 -24.13
CA THR A 39 -23.21 -4.53 -23.12
C THR A 39 -22.26 -5.57 -23.72
N GLN A 40 -22.32 -5.80 -25.03
CA GLN A 40 -21.50 -6.77 -25.75
C GLN A 40 -20.27 -6.15 -26.41
N GLU A 41 -20.31 -4.84 -26.66
CA GLU A 41 -19.20 -4.11 -27.27
C GLU A 41 -18.40 -3.32 -26.24
N ARG A 42 -17.18 -2.94 -26.62
CA ARG A 42 -16.37 -2.03 -25.83
C ARG A 42 -17.04 -0.66 -25.73
N VAL A 43 -17.37 -0.27 -24.50
CA VAL A 43 -18.10 0.98 -24.20
C VAL A 43 -17.25 2.21 -24.49
N VAL A 44 -16.04 2.28 -23.93
CA VAL A 44 -15.12 3.42 -24.06
C VAL A 44 -14.21 3.18 -25.26
N LYS A 45 -14.64 3.61 -26.46
CA LYS A 45 -13.97 3.31 -27.74
C LYS A 45 -12.73 4.19 -27.99
N GLU A 46 -12.69 5.38 -27.38
CA GLU A 46 -11.63 6.38 -27.50
C GLU A 46 -10.34 6.01 -26.75
N VAL A 47 -10.43 5.23 -25.66
CA VAL A 47 -9.25 4.72 -24.97
C VAL A 47 -8.56 3.72 -25.87
N GLN A 48 -7.28 3.89 -26.15
CA GLN A 48 -6.56 2.94 -27.01
C GLN A 48 -6.47 1.56 -26.34
N ALA A 49 -6.70 0.48 -27.09
CA ALA A 49 -6.51 -0.87 -26.58
C ALA A 49 -5.02 -1.26 -26.57
N PRO A 50 -4.57 -2.06 -25.58
CA PRO A 50 -3.22 -2.60 -25.54
C PRO A 50 -2.82 -3.36 -26.81
N ALA A 51 -1.51 -3.42 -27.09
CA ALA A 51 -0.98 -4.27 -28.14
C ALA A 51 -1.02 -5.76 -27.71
N MET A 52 -2.08 -6.46 -28.14
CA MET A 52 -2.39 -7.82 -27.69
C MET A 52 -1.51 -8.92 -28.31
N SER A 53 -0.82 -8.64 -29.42
CA SER A 53 0.01 -9.63 -30.12
C SER A 53 1.46 -9.57 -29.65
N ILE A 54 2.04 -10.73 -29.31
CA ILE A 54 3.48 -10.87 -29.10
C ILE A 54 4.21 -10.66 -30.44
N PRO A 55 5.25 -9.80 -30.52
CA PRO A 55 6.00 -9.58 -31.73
C PRO A 55 6.76 -10.83 -32.17
N THR A 56 6.90 -10.97 -33.49
CA THR A 56 7.79 -11.96 -34.10
C THR A 56 9.24 -11.48 -34.07
N ASP A 57 10.20 -12.39 -34.25
CA ASP A 57 11.64 -12.06 -34.35
C ASP A 57 11.91 -10.97 -35.41
N ALA A 58 11.23 -11.05 -36.56
CA ALA A 58 11.37 -10.09 -37.65
C ALA A 58 10.86 -8.67 -37.31
N GLN A 59 10.00 -8.55 -36.30
CA GLN A 59 9.53 -7.26 -35.79
C GLN A 59 10.39 -6.76 -34.63
N LEU A 60 10.85 -7.66 -33.77
CA LEU A 60 11.62 -7.30 -32.59
C LEU A 60 13.04 -6.89 -32.93
N PHE A 61 13.74 -7.60 -33.82
CA PHE A 61 15.14 -7.33 -34.11
C PHE A 61 15.30 -6.28 -35.21
N SER A 62 16.35 -5.47 -35.09
CA SER A 62 16.62 -4.39 -36.03
C SER A 62 16.92 -4.92 -37.43
N LYS A 63 16.36 -4.22 -38.42
CA LYS A 63 16.65 -4.50 -39.84
C LYS A 63 18.08 -4.11 -40.23
N THR A 64 18.70 -3.17 -39.50
CA THR A 64 20.06 -2.70 -39.78
C THR A 64 21.11 -3.56 -39.10
N ASP A 65 20.84 -3.99 -37.86
CA ASP A 65 21.69 -4.89 -37.08
C ASP A 65 20.82 -5.96 -36.41
N PRO A 66 20.60 -7.12 -37.06
CA PRO A 66 19.75 -8.19 -36.53
C PRO A 66 20.25 -8.80 -35.22
N SER A 67 21.46 -8.49 -34.76
CA SER A 67 21.95 -8.89 -33.45
C SER A 67 21.41 -8.01 -32.31
N LYS A 68 20.68 -6.93 -32.63
CA LYS A 68 20.18 -5.97 -31.64
C LYS A 68 18.67 -5.77 -31.76
N PRO A 69 17.98 -5.50 -30.64
CA PRO A 69 16.55 -5.21 -30.68
C PRO A 69 16.27 -3.88 -31.39
N ASP A 70 15.17 -3.77 -32.12
CA ASP A 70 14.68 -2.50 -32.67
C ASP A 70 14.10 -1.65 -31.54
N VAL A 71 14.89 -0.69 -31.07
CA VAL A 71 14.52 0.20 -29.95
C VAL A 71 13.32 1.09 -30.27
N ALA A 72 13.12 1.47 -31.54
CA ALA A 72 11.97 2.29 -31.94
C ALA A 72 10.68 1.47 -31.95
N PHE A 73 10.76 0.22 -32.41
CA PHE A 73 9.66 -0.73 -32.31
C PHE A 73 9.31 -1.01 -30.84
N LEU A 74 10.31 -1.39 -30.03
CA LEU A 74 10.11 -1.68 -28.60
C LEU A 74 9.50 -0.51 -27.85
N LYS A 75 9.99 0.71 -28.10
CA LYS A 75 9.43 1.94 -27.53
C LYS A 75 7.92 2.03 -27.76
N ASN A 76 7.50 1.93 -29.02
CA ASN A 76 6.09 2.08 -29.38
C ASN A 76 5.24 0.89 -28.91
N HIS A 77 5.82 -0.31 -28.88
CA HIS A 77 5.13 -1.53 -28.42
C HIS A 77 4.84 -1.46 -26.93
N PHE A 78 5.84 -1.12 -26.10
CA PHE A 78 5.67 -0.94 -24.65
C PHE A 78 4.80 0.27 -24.31
N TYR A 79 4.87 1.37 -25.08
CA TYR A 79 3.96 2.51 -24.91
C TYR A 79 2.49 2.15 -25.14
N ARG A 80 2.23 1.06 -25.89
CA ARG A 80 0.90 0.48 -26.06
C ARG A 80 0.65 -0.72 -25.14
N GLU A 81 1.37 -0.82 -24.03
CA GLU A 81 1.27 -1.92 -23.05
C GLU A 81 1.50 -3.32 -23.65
N GLY A 82 2.17 -3.37 -24.80
CA GLY A 82 2.49 -4.61 -25.50
C GLY A 82 3.55 -5.40 -24.75
N ARG A 83 3.44 -6.73 -24.79
CA ARG A 83 4.43 -7.63 -24.20
C ARG A 83 5.28 -8.27 -25.29
N ILE A 84 6.52 -8.62 -24.96
CA ILE A 84 7.37 -9.43 -25.83
C ILE A 84 7.35 -10.89 -25.38
N SER A 85 7.91 -11.82 -26.15
CA SER A 85 7.99 -13.21 -25.69
C SER A 85 8.98 -13.32 -24.51
N GLU A 86 8.85 -14.35 -23.67
CA GLU A 86 9.81 -14.57 -22.58
C GLU A 86 11.24 -14.78 -23.12
N GLU A 87 11.40 -15.48 -24.24
CA GLU A 87 12.70 -15.70 -24.86
C GLU A 87 13.32 -14.39 -25.38
N HIS A 88 12.49 -13.46 -25.89
CA HIS A 88 12.95 -12.12 -26.27
C HIS A 88 13.36 -11.27 -25.07
N ALA A 89 12.59 -11.33 -23.97
CA ALA A 89 12.93 -10.63 -22.74
C ALA A 89 14.24 -11.17 -22.14
N LEU A 90 14.42 -12.50 -22.11
CA LEU A 90 15.65 -13.15 -21.67
C LEU A 90 16.84 -12.75 -22.54
N TYR A 91 16.68 -12.74 -23.86
CA TYR A 91 17.73 -12.29 -24.78
C TYR A 91 18.24 -10.89 -24.41
N ILE A 92 17.33 -9.93 -24.21
CA ILE A 92 17.67 -8.54 -23.84
C ILE A 92 18.37 -8.50 -22.48
N LEU A 93 17.85 -9.23 -21.49
CA LEU A 93 18.40 -9.27 -20.14
C LEU A 93 19.80 -9.91 -20.12
N GLU A 94 19.98 -11.06 -20.76
CA GLU A 94 21.25 -11.77 -20.85
C GLU A 94 22.31 -10.94 -21.57
N LYS A 95 21.97 -10.34 -22.73
CA LYS A 95 22.91 -9.49 -23.49
C LYS A 95 23.26 -8.21 -22.77
N GLY A 96 22.30 -7.55 -22.13
CA GLY A 96 22.59 -6.40 -21.27
C GLY A 96 23.47 -6.80 -20.08
N THR A 97 23.19 -7.95 -19.45
CA THR A 97 23.99 -8.47 -18.33
C THR A 97 25.43 -8.77 -18.72
N GLU A 98 25.66 -9.35 -19.91
CA GLU A 98 27.02 -9.60 -20.45
C GLU A 98 27.83 -8.30 -20.48
N ILE A 99 27.23 -7.20 -20.98
CA ILE A 99 27.87 -5.88 -21.05
C ILE A 99 28.12 -5.33 -19.65
N LEU A 100 27.09 -5.27 -18.80
CA LEU A 100 27.19 -4.71 -17.44
C LEU A 100 28.21 -5.45 -16.58
N ARG A 101 28.32 -6.78 -16.75
CA ARG A 101 29.29 -7.61 -16.03
C ARG A 101 30.74 -7.30 -16.42
N ALA A 102 30.97 -6.90 -17.68
CA ALA A 102 32.30 -6.51 -18.16
C ALA A 102 32.73 -5.12 -17.67
N GLU A 103 31.79 -4.28 -17.23
CA GLU A 103 32.08 -2.93 -16.72
C GLU A 103 32.70 -2.98 -15.31
N PRO A 104 33.55 -1.99 -14.94
CA PRO A 104 34.09 -1.88 -13.58
C PRO A 104 33.04 -1.38 -12.59
N ASN A 105 33.30 -1.53 -11.28
CA ASN A 105 32.44 -0.95 -10.24
C ASN A 105 32.32 0.58 -10.33
N LEU A 106 33.44 1.23 -10.68
CA LEU A 106 33.56 2.68 -10.80
C LEU A 106 33.78 3.04 -12.27
N LEU A 107 32.73 3.54 -12.91
CA LEU A 107 32.76 3.98 -14.31
C LEU A 107 33.52 5.30 -14.47
N TYR A 108 34.02 5.55 -15.68
CA TYR A 108 34.56 6.85 -16.09
C TYR A 108 33.75 7.37 -17.27
N VAL A 109 33.11 8.52 -17.09
CA VAL A 109 32.13 9.06 -18.04
C VAL A 109 32.53 10.48 -18.42
N ASP A 110 32.92 10.69 -19.68
CA ASP A 110 33.32 12.01 -20.17
C ASP A 110 32.11 12.90 -20.51
N ALA A 111 32.29 14.21 -20.42
CA ALA A 111 31.33 15.18 -20.93
C ALA A 111 31.34 15.22 -22.47
N PRO A 112 30.22 15.60 -23.13
CA PRO A 112 28.92 15.94 -22.56
C PRO A 112 28.18 14.70 -22.06
N VAL A 113 27.28 14.89 -21.09
CA VAL A 113 26.45 13.81 -20.53
C VAL A 113 25.18 14.35 -19.89
N THR A 114 24.11 13.57 -19.99
CA THR A 114 22.85 13.76 -19.28
C THR A 114 22.78 12.78 -18.11
N VAL A 115 22.65 13.28 -16.89
CA VAL A 115 22.52 12.48 -15.67
C VAL A 115 21.06 12.45 -15.21
N CYS A 116 20.59 11.25 -14.86
CA CYS A 116 19.21 10.95 -14.50
C CYS A 116 19.15 10.27 -13.12
N GLY A 117 18.24 10.69 -12.27
CA GLY A 117 17.96 10.04 -10.99
C GLY A 117 16.96 8.89 -11.13
N ASP A 118 16.19 8.66 -10.07
CA ASP A 118 15.23 7.55 -9.93
C ASP A 118 14.14 7.58 -11.02
N ILE A 119 13.71 6.39 -11.45
CA ILE A 119 12.68 6.19 -12.49
C ILE A 119 11.45 5.45 -11.95
N HIS A 120 11.62 4.50 -11.04
CA HIS A 120 10.55 3.79 -10.33
C HIS A 120 9.41 3.28 -11.22
N GLY A 121 9.75 2.59 -12.31
CA GLY A 121 8.76 1.99 -13.20
C GLY A 121 7.80 2.98 -13.88
N GLN A 122 8.13 4.27 -13.94
CA GLN A 122 7.37 5.28 -14.66
C GLN A 122 7.78 5.34 -16.15
N TYR A 123 7.48 4.28 -16.89
CA TYR A 123 7.90 4.13 -18.30
C TYR A 123 7.50 5.28 -19.22
N TYR A 124 6.29 5.84 -19.02
CA TYR A 124 5.78 6.94 -19.83
C TYR A 124 6.57 8.24 -19.60
N ASP A 125 6.98 8.47 -18.35
CA ASP A 125 7.85 9.60 -17.99
C ASP A 125 9.30 9.36 -18.44
N LEU A 126 9.77 8.12 -18.47
CA LEU A 126 11.05 7.77 -19.07
C LEU A 126 11.08 8.15 -20.56
N MET A 127 9.97 7.98 -21.29
CA MET A 127 9.89 8.46 -22.68
C MET A 127 10.01 9.98 -22.77
N LYS A 128 9.39 10.71 -21.83
CA LYS A 128 9.51 12.17 -21.75
C LYS A 128 10.93 12.61 -21.38
N LEU A 129 11.59 11.88 -20.50
CA LEU A 129 12.98 12.09 -20.12
C LEU A 129 13.90 12.04 -21.33
N PHE A 130 13.73 11.06 -22.24
CA PHE A 130 14.51 11.00 -23.48
C PHE A 130 14.18 12.12 -24.47
N GLU A 131 12.92 12.58 -24.53
CA GLU A 131 12.54 13.75 -25.35
C GLU A 131 13.28 15.02 -24.90
N ILE A 132 13.46 15.19 -23.59
CA ILE A 132 14.07 16.39 -22.99
C ILE A 132 15.59 16.28 -22.90
N GLY A 133 16.10 15.11 -22.57
CA GLY A 133 17.53 14.85 -22.42
C GLY A 133 18.26 14.80 -23.76
N GLY A 134 17.63 14.26 -24.80
CA GLY A 134 18.20 14.08 -26.13
C GLY A 134 18.14 12.62 -26.61
N ASN A 135 18.28 12.41 -27.91
CA ASN A 135 18.28 11.05 -28.46
C ASN A 135 19.54 10.29 -27.98
N PRO A 136 19.41 9.10 -27.34
CA PRO A 136 20.53 8.26 -26.89
C PRO A 136 21.56 7.91 -27.98
N GLU A 137 21.16 7.91 -29.26
CA GLU A 137 22.07 7.71 -30.39
C GLU A 137 23.18 8.77 -30.48
N THR A 138 22.88 9.98 -29.99
CA THR A 138 23.77 11.16 -30.11
C THR A 138 24.10 11.79 -28.76
N THR A 139 23.46 11.32 -27.69
CA THR A 139 23.55 11.89 -26.35
C THR A 139 24.01 10.83 -25.37
N ARG A 140 25.06 11.15 -24.59
CA ARG A 140 25.53 10.27 -23.52
C ARG A 140 24.62 10.37 -22.29
N TYR A 141 24.34 9.23 -21.67
CA TYR A 141 23.48 9.10 -20.51
C TYR A 141 24.17 8.40 -19.34
N LEU A 142 23.89 8.87 -18.14
CA LEU A 142 24.24 8.21 -16.88
C LEU A 142 23.00 8.17 -15.98
N PHE A 143 22.46 6.98 -15.76
CA PHE A 143 21.36 6.76 -14.82
C PHE A 143 21.91 6.32 -13.46
N LEU A 144 21.35 6.85 -12.39
CA LEU A 144 21.87 6.67 -11.03
C LEU A 144 21.27 5.46 -10.29
N GLY A 145 20.20 4.84 -10.78
CA GLY A 145 19.59 3.67 -10.15
C GLY A 145 18.06 3.78 -10.07
N ASP A 146 17.45 2.86 -9.33
CA ASP A 146 16.02 2.79 -9.02
C ASP A 146 15.13 2.84 -10.26
N TYR A 147 15.30 1.82 -11.11
CA TYR A 147 14.53 1.61 -12.34
C TYR A 147 13.16 1.00 -12.06
N VAL A 148 13.03 0.28 -10.95
CA VAL A 148 11.90 -0.60 -10.63
C VAL A 148 11.19 -0.22 -9.33
N ASP A 149 10.12 -0.99 -9.05
CA ASP A 149 9.18 -0.83 -7.95
C ASP A 149 8.39 0.47 -8.00
N ARG A 150 7.36 0.52 -7.15
CA ARG A 150 6.49 1.69 -6.89
C ARG A 150 5.55 1.97 -8.06
N GLY A 151 6.07 2.25 -9.25
CA GLY A 151 5.32 2.27 -10.50
C GLY A 151 5.02 0.87 -11.05
N TYR A 152 4.11 0.80 -12.02
CA TYR A 152 3.60 -0.46 -12.59
C TYR A 152 4.13 -0.80 -13.99
N PHE A 153 5.16 -0.09 -14.46
CA PHE A 153 5.81 -0.34 -15.74
C PHE A 153 7.34 -0.54 -15.59
N SER A 154 7.72 -1.20 -14.49
CA SER A 154 9.13 -1.46 -14.16
C SER A 154 9.80 -2.36 -15.17
N ILE A 155 9.12 -3.43 -15.62
CA ILE A 155 9.73 -4.37 -16.57
C ILE A 155 9.91 -3.73 -17.96
N GLU A 156 9.02 -2.83 -18.37
CA GLU A 156 9.18 -2.04 -19.59
C GLU A 156 10.37 -1.07 -19.47
N CYS A 157 10.57 -0.42 -18.32
CA CYS A 157 11.76 0.40 -18.05
C CYS A 157 13.04 -0.42 -18.17
N VAL A 158 13.12 -1.59 -17.51
CA VAL A 158 14.28 -2.48 -17.55
C VAL A 158 14.55 -2.94 -18.99
N LEU A 159 13.58 -3.54 -19.66
CA LEU A 159 13.77 -4.08 -21.02
C LEU A 159 14.16 -2.99 -22.01
N TYR A 160 13.61 -1.78 -21.89
CA TYR A 160 13.94 -0.68 -22.77
C TYR A 160 15.34 -0.11 -22.50
N LEU A 161 15.70 0.15 -21.23
CA LEU A 161 17.04 0.64 -20.87
C LEU A 161 18.13 -0.38 -21.20
N TRP A 162 17.87 -1.68 -21.04
CA TRP A 162 18.80 -2.74 -21.42
C TRP A 162 18.95 -2.84 -22.93
N SER A 163 17.85 -2.68 -23.68
CA SER A 163 17.92 -2.60 -25.14
C SER A 163 18.78 -1.41 -25.59
N LEU A 164 18.64 -0.25 -24.94
CA LEU A 164 19.51 0.90 -25.21
C LEU A 164 20.96 0.63 -24.80
N LYS A 165 21.21 -0.07 -23.69
CA LYS A 165 22.57 -0.45 -23.26
C LYS A 165 23.25 -1.37 -24.28
N ILE A 166 22.51 -2.28 -24.91
CA ILE A 166 23.02 -3.15 -26.00
C ILE A 166 23.40 -2.32 -27.23
N TRP A 167 22.63 -1.29 -27.56
CA TRP A 167 22.94 -0.38 -28.68
C TRP A 167 24.10 0.55 -28.40
N TYR A 168 24.15 1.08 -27.18
CA TYR A 168 24.99 2.21 -26.79
C TYR A 168 25.88 1.88 -25.58
N PRO A 169 26.67 0.80 -25.61
CA PRO A 169 27.41 0.32 -24.44
C PRO A 169 28.42 1.34 -23.91
N GLU A 170 28.96 2.21 -24.77
CA GLU A 170 29.98 3.22 -24.43
C GLU A 170 29.40 4.63 -24.20
N THR A 171 28.09 4.83 -24.41
CA THR A 171 27.43 6.13 -24.27
C THR A 171 26.19 6.11 -23.39
N LEU A 172 25.67 4.95 -22.99
CA LEU A 172 24.60 4.83 -22.00
C LEU A 172 25.08 3.98 -20.82
N PHE A 173 25.10 4.58 -19.64
CA PHE A 173 25.61 4.00 -18.40
C PHE A 173 24.49 3.87 -17.38
N LEU A 174 24.43 2.73 -16.71
CA LEU A 174 23.42 2.38 -15.72
C LEU A 174 24.13 2.05 -14.40
N LEU A 175 23.81 2.77 -13.33
CA LEU A 175 24.27 2.43 -11.98
C LEU A 175 23.21 1.62 -11.24
N ARG A 176 23.62 0.98 -10.15
CA ARG A 176 22.74 0.27 -9.24
C ARG A 176 22.14 1.22 -8.21
N GLY A 177 20.82 1.20 -8.05
CA GLY A 177 20.11 1.78 -6.93
C GLY A 177 19.80 0.76 -5.85
N ASN A 178 19.12 1.18 -4.78
CA ASN A 178 18.76 0.27 -3.69
C ASN A 178 17.62 -0.67 -4.10
N HIS A 179 16.74 -0.27 -5.01
CA HIS A 179 15.64 -1.11 -5.51
C HIS A 179 16.09 -2.23 -6.46
N GLU A 180 17.32 -2.18 -6.99
CA GLU A 180 17.87 -3.26 -7.82
C GLU A 180 18.40 -4.44 -6.97
N CYS A 181 17.52 -4.99 -6.13
CA CYS A 181 17.80 -6.08 -5.20
C CYS A 181 16.56 -6.95 -4.96
N ARG A 182 16.76 -8.22 -4.57
CA ARG A 182 15.66 -9.17 -4.29
C ARG A 182 14.84 -8.72 -3.10
N HIS A 183 15.51 -8.19 -2.07
CA HIS A 183 14.86 -7.83 -0.81
C HIS A 183 13.73 -6.80 -1.02
N LEU A 184 14.00 -5.75 -1.79
CA LEU A 184 13.01 -4.70 -2.08
C LEU A 184 11.98 -5.16 -3.11
N THR A 185 12.43 -5.81 -4.19
CA THR A 185 11.53 -6.18 -5.29
C THR A 185 10.56 -7.31 -4.94
N ASP A 186 10.86 -8.14 -3.94
CA ASP A 186 9.94 -9.13 -3.36
C ASP A 186 8.94 -8.48 -2.38
N TYR A 187 9.39 -7.47 -1.61
CA TYR A 187 8.53 -6.74 -0.69
C TYR A 187 7.55 -5.79 -1.41
N PHE A 188 8.03 -5.11 -2.44
CA PHE A 188 7.23 -4.21 -3.28
C PHE A 188 6.59 -4.98 -4.45
N THR A 189 6.59 -4.39 -5.64
CA THR A 189 5.68 -4.81 -6.72
C THR A 189 6.41 -5.43 -7.89
N PHE A 190 7.74 -5.29 -8.02
CA PHE A 190 8.43 -5.74 -9.23
C PHE A 190 8.43 -7.26 -9.43
N LYS A 191 8.59 -8.07 -8.37
CA LYS A 191 8.48 -9.53 -8.49
C LYS A 191 7.08 -9.94 -8.93
N LEU A 192 6.05 -9.31 -8.35
CA LEU A 192 4.67 -9.54 -8.73
C LEU A 192 4.40 -9.10 -10.18
N GLU A 193 4.92 -7.95 -10.59
CA GLU A 193 4.84 -7.45 -11.96
C GLU A 193 5.40 -8.45 -12.96
N CYS A 194 6.60 -8.98 -12.69
CA CYS A 194 7.23 -9.99 -13.53
C CYS A 194 6.37 -11.26 -13.63
N LYS A 195 5.83 -11.76 -12.50
CA LYS A 195 4.96 -12.96 -12.49
C LYS A 195 3.63 -12.74 -13.21
N ARG A 196 3.14 -11.50 -13.28
CA ARG A 196 1.86 -11.14 -13.93
C ARG A 196 2.01 -10.87 -15.42
N LYS A 197 3.11 -10.24 -15.83
CA LYS A 197 3.36 -9.87 -17.22
C LYS A 197 4.11 -10.96 -17.97
N TYR A 198 5.00 -11.68 -17.30
CA TYR A 198 5.88 -12.72 -17.84
C TYR A 198 5.89 -13.93 -16.89
N SER A 199 7.03 -14.21 -16.25
CA SER A 199 7.24 -15.35 -15.37
C SER A 199 8.26 -15.03 -14.27
N GLU A 200 8.35 -15.93 -13.28
CA GLU A 200 9.37 -15.87 -12.24
C GLU A 200 10.79 -16.05 -12.82
N ARG A 201 10.93 -16.76 -13.95
CA ARG A 201 12.19 -16.90 -14.69
C ARG A 201 12.72 -15.54 -15.18
N ILE A 202 11.83 -14.65 -15.64
CA ILE A 202 12.23 -13.27 -16.03
C ILE A 202 12.67 -12.47 -14.81
N TYR A 203 11.98 -12.61 -13.68
CA TYR A 203 12.38 -11.95 -12.43
C TYR A 203 13.79 -12.38 -12.01
N ASP A 204 14.07 -13.69 -11.98
CA ASP A 204 15.39 -14.21 -11.61
C ASP A 204 16.49 -13.73 -12.56
N ALA A 205 16.21 -13.64 -13.86
CA ALA A 205 17.13 -13.06 -14.83
C ALA A 205 17.39 -11.57 -14.57
N CYS A 206 16.36 -10.79 -14.22
CA CYS A 206 16.53 -9.39 -13.78
C CYS A 206 17.42 -9.31 -12.54
N MET A 207 17.21 -10.18 -11.54
CA MET A 207 18.00 -10.19 -10.31
C MET A 207 19.48 -10.52 -10.57
N GLN A 208 19.77 -11.44 -11.50
CA GLN A 208 21.14 -11.70 -11.94
C GLN A 208 21.75 -10.48 -12.65
N SER A 209 20.96 -9.81 -13.49
CA SER A 209 21.41 -8.59 -14.17
C SER A 209 21.66 -7.44 -13.20
N PHE A 210 20.83 -7.28 -12.17
CA PHE A 210 20.96 -6.22 -11.17
C PHE A 210 22.24 -6.37 -10.35
N CYS A 211 22.66 -7.61 -10.05
CA CYS A 211 23.96 -7.87 -9.45
C CYS A 211 25.15 -7.45 -10.34
N ALA A 212 24.95 -7.29 -11.66
CA ALA A 212 26.02 -6.87 -12.57
C ALA A 212 26.16 -5.35 -12.70
N LEU A 213 25.15 -4.56 -12.28
CA LEU A 213 25.15 -3.10 -12.39
C LEU A 213 26.34 -2.47 -11.65
N PRO A 214 27.12 -1.58 -12.30
CA PRO A 214 28.12 -0.75 -11.64
C PRO A 214 27.57 0.05 -10.47
N LEU A 215 28.43 0.41 -9.51
CA LEU A 215 28.02 1.01 -8.24
C LEU A 215 28.18 2.54 -8.21
N ALA A 216 29.12 3.09 -8.99
CA ALA A 216 29.37 4.51 -9.05
C ALA A 216 30.01 4.93 -10.39
N ALA A 217 30.08 6.23 -10.64
CA ALA A 217 30.81 6.80 -11.76
C ALA A 217 31.61 8.05 -11.36
N ILE A 218 32.74 8.26 -12.04
CA ILE A 218 33.44 9.54 -12.07
C ILE A 218 33.10 10.23 -13.39
N MET A 219 32.29 11.29 -13.29
CA MET A 219 31.89 12.08 -14.44
C MET A 219 32.84 13.27 -14.64
N ASN A 220 33.36 13.40 -15.85
CA ASN A 220 34.29 14.44 -16.30
C ASN A 220 35.50 14.63 -15.36
N LYS A 221 35.96 13.57 -14.67
CA LYS A 221 37.03 13.61 -13.66
C LYS A 221 36.76 14.57 -12.48
N GLN A 222 35.53 15.05 -12.34
CA GLN A 222 35.15 16.14 -11.44
C GLN A 222 34.04 15.74 -10.48
N PHE A 223 33.10 14.91 -10.92
CA PHE A 223 31.91 14.60 -10.14
C PHE A 223 31.90 13.13 -9.74
N PHE A 224 31.64 12.89 -8.46
CA PHE A 224 31.34 11.55 -7.97
C PHE A 224 29.84 11.30 -8.11
N CYS A 225 29.44 10.36 -8.96
CA CYS A 225 28.06 10.02 -9.22
C CYS A 225 27.73 8.67 -8.57
N ILE A 226 26.67 8.63 -7.77
CA ILE A 226 26.27 7.46 -6.98
C ILE A 226 24.76 7.48 -6.72
N HIS A 227 24.13 6.37 -6.35
CA HIS A 227 22.71 6.37 -5.99
C HIS A 227 22.46 6.99 -4.60
N GLY A 228 23.01 6.32 -3.59
CA GLY A 228 23.00 6.67 -2.18
C GLY A 228 23.89 7.88 -1.88
N GLY A 229 24.97 7.65 -1.17
CA GLY A 229 25.89 8.71 -0.81
C GLY A 229 27.19 8.19 -0.24
N LEU A 230 27.59 8.73 0.91
CA LEU A 230 28.87 8.42 1.53
C LEU A 230 28.72 7.39 2.65
N SER A 231 29.78 6.61 2.83
CA SER A 231 29.94 5.65 3.92
C SER A 231 31.08 6.08 4.84
N PRO A 232 31.03 5.74 6.15
CA PRO A 232 32.21 5.80 7.02
C PRO A 232 33.40 4.97 6.50
N GLU A 233 33.12 3.91 5.72
CA GLU A 233 34.12 3.04 5.12
C GLU A 233 34.62 3.59 3.76
N LEU A 234 33.95 4.59 3.19
CA LEU A 234 34.31 5.19 1.90
C LEU A 234 35.30 6.34 2.09
N ASN A 235 36.59 6.03 1.98
CA ASN A 235 37.64 7.02 2.14
C ASN A 235 38.18 7.50 0.78
N THR A 236 38.43 6.58 -0.13
CA THR A 236 39.00 6.83 -1.45
C THR A 236 38.19 6.14 -2.54
N LEU A 237 38.40 6.55 -3.79
CA LEU A 237 37.79 5.88 -4.93
C LEU A 237 38.23 4.42 -5.10
N ASP A 238 39.36 3.99 -4.51
CA ASP A 238 39.81 2.60 -4.57
C ASP A 238 38.92 1.68 -3.72
N ASP A 239 38.29 2.20 -2.66
CA ASP A 239 37.40 1.43 -1.80
C ASP A 239 36.21 0.88 -2.61
N ILE A 240 35.67 1.67 -3.56
CA ILE A 240 34.60 1.22 -4.47
C ILE A 240 35.10 0.20 -5.49
N ARG A 241 36.31 0.39 -6.02
CA ARG A 241 36.89 -0.52 -7.01
C ARG A 241 37.08 -1.94 -6.44
N ASN A 242 37.26 -2.05 -5.12
CA ASN A 242 37.54 -3.31 -4.45
C ASN A 242 36.29 -4.06 -3.95
N ILE A 243 35.09 -3.50 -4.10
CA ILE A 243 33.83 -4.16 -3.72
C ILE A 243 33.57 -5.37 -4.63
N ASP A 244 33.23 -6.52 -4.07
CA ASP A 244 32.58 -7.58 -4.86
C ASP A 244 31.09 -7.25 -5.03
N ARG A 245 30.74 -6.67 -6.17
CA ARG A 245 29.37 -6.19 -6.44
C ARG A 245 28.41 -7.28 -6.91
N PHE A 246 28.91 -8.45 -7.33
CA PHE A 246 28.14 -9.50 -8.01
C PHE A 246 27.31 -10.36 -7.05
N ARG A 247 26.56 -9.69 -6.18
CA ARG A 247 25.81 -10.26 -5.07
C ARG A 247 24.62 -9.39 -4.73
N GLU A 248 23.75 -9.94 -3.89
CA GLU A 248 22.75 -9.16 -3.18
C GLU A 248 23.44 -8.09 -2.30
N PRO A 249 22.96 -6.84 -2.28
CA PRO A 249 23.49 -5.83 -1.38
C PRO A 249 23.34 -6.32 0.07
N PRO A 250 24.40 -6.26 0.89
CA PRO A 250 24.30 -6.58 2.31
C PRO A 250 23.43 -5.55 3.04
N THR A 251 22.93 -5.88 4.23
CA THR A 251 22.16 -4.96 5.08
C THR A 251 23.04 -3.92 5.81
N GLN A 252 24.36 -4.09 5.77
CA GLN A 252 25.35 -3.18 6.38
C GLN A 252 26.68 -3.20 5.61
N GLY A 253 27.52 -2.19 5.87
CA GLY A 253 28.85 -2.03 5.27
C GLY A 253 28.83 -1.18 3.99
N LEU A 254 30.00 -0.94 3.42
CA LEU A 254 30.19 0.01 2.31
C LEU A 254 29.19 -0.13 1.16
N MET A 255 28.92 -1.35 0.68
CA MET A 255 27.98 -1.57 -0.44
C MET A 255 26.53 -1.22 -0.08
N CYS A 256 26.12 -1.43 1.18
CA CYS A 256 24.82 -0.96 1.67
C CYS A 256 24.79 0.56 1.63
N ASP A 257 25.81 1.20 2.21
CA ASP A 257 25.82 2.63 2.42
C ASP A 257 25.80 3.45 1.14
N ILE A 258 26.55 3.04 0.12
CA ILE A 258 26.57 3.73 -1.17
C ILE A 258 25.23 3.66 -1.91
N LEU A 259 24.32 2.77 -1.51
CA LEU A 259 22.97 2.66 -2.07
C LEU A 259 21.92 3.34 -1.16
N TRP A 260 22.15 3.43 0.16
CA TRP A 260 21.13 3.81 1.15
C TRP A 260 21.40 5.08 1.95
N SER A 261 22.63 5.60 1.96
CA SER A 261 22.95 6.76 2.80
C SER A 261 22.31 8.04 2.25
N ASP A 262 21.93 8.95 3.15
CA ASP A 262 21.33 10.24 2.81
C ASP A 262 22.14 11.40 3.40
N PRO A 263 22.11 12.61 2.83
CA PRO A 263 22.55 13.80 3.54
C PRO A 263 21.65 14.05 4.77
N VAL A 264 22.21 14.56 5.88
CA VAL A 264 21.40 15.00 7.03
C VAL A 264 20.36 16.06 6.61
N GLU A 265 19.21 16.11 7.29
CA GLU A 265 18.10 17.02 6.93
C GLU A 265 18.55 18.51 6.90
N ASP A 266 19.32 18.92 7.91
CA ASP A 266 19.90 20.25 8.09
C ASP A 266 21.29 20.40 7.46
N PHE A 267 21.60 19.65 6.40
CA PHE A 267 22.93 19.61 5.75
C PHE A 267 23.50 21.00 5.43
N GLY A 268 24.69 21.26 5.96
CA GLY A 268 25.39 22.53 5.90
C GLY A 268 25.06 23.45 7.08
N GLN A 269 24.12 23.12 7.94
CA GLN A 269 23.73 23.85 9.15
C GLN A 269 23.68 22.91 10.37
N GLU A 270 24.25 21.71 10.24
CA GLU A 270 24.23 20.69 11.28
C GLU A 270 24.84 21.17 12.59
N LYS A 271 24.20 20.79 13.70
CA LYS A 271 24.69 21.10 15.07
C LYS A 271 25.66 20.04 15.59
N THR A 272 25.58 18.83 15.06
CA THR A 272 26.50 17.74 15.44
C THR A 272 27.86 17.93 14.79
N SER A 273 28.91 17.49 15.48
CA SER A 273 30.27 17.41 14.94
C SER A 273 30.57 16.06 14.25
N ASP A 274 29.65 15.10 14.35
CA ASP A 274 29.85 13.77 13.79
C ASP A 274 29.75 13.81 12.26
N SER A 275 30.63 13.07 11.59
CA SER A 275 30.61 12.99 10.11
C SER A 275 29.47 12.10 9.59
N PHE A 276 29.09 11.11 10.39
CA PHE A 276 28.06 10.13 10.06
C PHE A 276 27.18 9.86 11.27
N VAL A 277 25.87 9.82 11.07
CA VAL A 277 24.86 9.55 12.09
C VAL A 277 23.97 8.42 11.57
N HIS A 278 23.47 7.53 12.44
CA HIS A 278 22.59 6.45 11.99
C HIS A 278 21.35 6.98 11.23
N ASN A 279 21.05 6.43 10.06
CA ASN A 279 19.89 6.82 9.27
C ASN A 279 18.62 6.15 9.78
N HIS A 280 17.93 6.82 10.68
CA HIS A 280 16.68 6.34 11.25
C HIS A 280 15.49 6.43 10.28
N VAL A 281 15.58 7.20 9.19
CA VAL A 281 14.56 7.24 8.13
C VAL A 281 14.62 5.97 7.31
N ARG A 282 15.82 5.52 6.91
CA ARG A 282 16.00 4.28 6.14
C ARG A 282 16.01 3.02 7.02
N GLY A 283 16.30 3.16 8.31
CA GLY A 283 16.42 2.01 9.23
C GLY A 283 17.69 1.19 9.04
N CYS A 284 18.57 1.61 8.13
CA CYS A 284 19.90 1.07 7.88
C CYS A 284 20.82 2.21 7.40
N SER A 285 22.12 1.96 7.27
CA SER A 285 23.10 2.95 6.81
C SER A 285 23.14 4.26 7.64
N TYR A 286 23.61 5.35 7.05
CA TYR A 286 23.98 6.59 7.71
C TYR A 286 23.42 7.82 7.01
N PHE A 287 23.13 8.84 7.80
CA PHE A 287 23.15 10.21 7.34
C PHE A 287 24.59 10.71 7.32
N PHE A 288 25.02 11.34 6.22
CA PHE A 288 26.33 11.99 6.13
C PHE A 288 26.21 13.52 6.19
N THR A 289 27.19 14.18 6.82
CA THR A 289 27.17 15.62 7.05
C THR A 289 27.89 16.42 5.97
N TYR A 290 27.73 17.75 5.97
CA TYR A 290 28.44 18.62 5.03
C TYR A 290 29.96 18.55 5.25
N GLN A 291 30.40 18.37 6.49
CA GLN A 291 31.79 18.11 6.80
C GLN A 291 32.30 16.82 6.14
N ALA A 292 31.57 15.71 6.24
CA ALA A 292 31.94 14.44 5.61
C ALA A 292 32.08 14.58 4.09
N ALA A 293 31.10 15.24 3.45
CA ALA A 293 31.14 15.52 2.01
C ALA A 293 32.37 16.35 1.61
N CYS A 294 32.68 17.43 2.33
CA CYS A 294 33.85 18.26 2.02
C CYS A 294 35.16 17.48 2.17
N GLN A 295 35.31 16.70 3.24
CA GLN A 295 36.50 15.89 3.47
C GLN A 295 36.72 14.85 2.35
N PHE A 296 35.65 14.18 1.92
CA PHE A 296 35.72 13.22 0.82
C PHE A 296 36.11 13.89 -0.50
N LEU A 297 35.48 15.02 -0.83
CA LEU A 297 35.75 15.79 -2.05
C LEU A 297 37.19 16.29 -2.11
N GLU A 298 37.69 16.89 -1.02
CA GLU A 298 39.07 17.39 -0.93
C GLU A 298 40.09 16.27 -1.07
N ARG A 299 39.87 15.15 -0.36
CA ARG A 299 40.77 13.99 -0.37
C ARG A 299 40.86 13.36 -1.76
N ASN A 300 39.74 13.26 -2.46
CA ASN A 300 39.67 12.63 -3.80
C ASN A 300 39.83 13.63 -4.95
N LYS A 301 40.04 14.92 -4.66
CA LYS A 301 40.20 16.00 -5.64
C LYS A 301 39.00 16.14 -6.58
N LEU A 302 37.80 16.03 -6.02
CA LEU A 302 36.54 16.12 -6.75
C LEU A 302 35.82 17.44 -6.43
N LEU A 303 34.93 17.85 -7.33
CA LEU A 303 34.19 19.10 -7.26
C LEU A 303 32.88 18.95 -6.48
N SER A 304 32.15 17.86 -6.70
CA SER A 304 30.82 17.65 -6.13
C SER A 304 30.40 16.18 -6.19
N ILE A 305 29.43 15.81 -5.34
CA ILE A 305 28.74 14.53 -5.35
C ILE A 305 27.37 14.73 -6.04
N ILE A 306 27.07 13.92 -7.06
CA ILE A 306 25.76 13.88 -7.72
C ILE A 306 25.09 12.56 -7.32
N ARG A 307 23.90 12.65 -6.73
CA ARG A 307 23.17 11.51 -6.20
C ARG A 307 21.67 11.55 -6.47
N ALA A 308 20.93 10.48 -6.12
CA ALA A 308 19.49 10.34 -6.38
C ALA A 308 18.69 9.95 -5.12
N HIS A 309 17.87 8.89 -5.11
CA HIS A 309 17.24 8.19 -3.96
C HIS A 309 16.24 8.95 -3.08
N GLU A 310 16.29 10.29 -3.04
CA GLU A 310 15.36 11.12 -2.26
C GLU A 310 14.50 11.94 -3.22
N ALA A 311 13.19 11.71 -3.18
CA ALA A 311 12.22 12.52 -3.90
C ALA A 311 12.40 14.02 -3.59
N GLN A 312 12.33 14.86 -4.63
CA GLN A 312 12.44 16.31 -4.53
C GLN A 312 11.26 16.97 -5.23
N ASP A 313 10.62 17.95 -4.59
CA ASP A 313 9.48 18.68 -5.17
C ASP A 313 9.83 19.33 -6.53
N ALA A 314 11.02 19.92 -6.63
CA ALA A 314 11.52 20.49 -7.88
C ALA A 314 12.19 19.46 -8.82
N GLY A 315 12.27 18.18 -8.43
CA GLY A 315 13.04 17.14 -9.12
C GLY A 315 14.55 17.23 -8.92
N TYR A 316 15.04 18.22 -8.17
CA TYR A 316 16.44 18.32 -7.78
C TYR A 316 16.62 19.16 -6.51
N ARG A 317 17.77 19.00 -5.85
CA ARG A 317 18.23 19.84 -4.75
C ARG A 317 19.72 20.10 -4.84
N MET A 318 20.12 21.37 -4.76
CA MET A 318 21.53 21.75 -4.64
C MET A 318 21.84 22.08 -3.19
N TYR A 319 22.80 21.38 -2.61
CA TYR A 319 23.17 21.56 -1.20
C TYR A 319 24.22 22.67 -1.03
N ARG A 320 24.62 22.90 0.23
CA ARG A 320 25.59 23.94 0.60
C ARG A 320 26.85 23.87 -0.28
N LYS A 321 27.30 25.03 -0.74
CA LYS A 321 28.52 25.16 -1.56
C LYS A 321 29.77 24.90 -0.73
N THR A 322 30.75 24.21 -1.31
CA THR A 322 32.09 24.10 -0.72
C THR A 322 32.71 25.49 -0.58
N ARG A 323 33.54 25.69 0.45
CA ARG A 323 34.23 26.98 0.64
C ARG A 323 35.34 27.20 -0.37
N THR A 324 35.95 26.11 -0.85
CA THR A 324 37.12 26.12 -1.72
C THR A 324 36.76 26.41 -3.17
N THR A 325 35.71 25.77 -3.70
CA THR A 325 35.33 25.91 -5.12
C THR A 325 34.11 26.81 -5.33
N GLY A 326 33.32 27.10 -4.28
CA GLY A 326 32.07 27.84 -4.41
C GLY A 326 30.97 27.09 -5.16
N PHE A 327 31.17 25.78 -5.38
CA PHE A 327 30.26 24.90 -6.10
C PHE A 327 29.46 24.03 -5.10
N PRO A 328 28.19 23.67 -5.37
CA PRO A 328 27.41 22.78 -4.48
C PRO A 328 28.19 21.52 -4.13
N SER A 329 28.35 21.19 -2.85
CA SER A 329 29.11 19.99 -2.45
C SER A 329 28.37 18.70 -2.82
N VAL A 330 27.04 18.72 -2.75
CA VAL A 330 26.15 17.61 -3.09
C VAL A 330 25.00 18.15 -3.95
N MET A 331 24.53 17.34 -4.88
CA MET A 331 23.30 17.57 -5.63
C MET A 331 22.47 16.29 -5.66
N THR A 332 21.19 16.39 -5.33
CA THR A 332 20.22 15.30 -5.51
C THR A 332 19.42 15.54 -6.78
N LEU A 333 19.27 14.51 -7.61
CA LEU A 333 18.43 14.48 -8.80
C LEU A 333 17.34 13.43 -8.62
N PHE A 334 16.12 13.75 -9.05
CA PHE A 334 14.99 12.84 -9.00
C PHE A 334 14.23 12.93 -10.32
N SER A 335 14.11 11.81 -11.03
CA SER A 335 13.64 11.78 -12.42
C SER A 335 12.25 11.16 -12.59
N ALA A 336 11.53 10.90 -11.50
CA ALA A 336 10.14 10.42 -11.46
C ALA A 336 9.17 11.58 -11.09
N PRO A 337 8.47 12.19 -12.05
CA PRO A 337 7.53 13.28 -11.77
C PRO A 337 6.20 12.74 -11.24
N ASN A 338 5.47 13.54 -10.46
CA ASN A 338 4.22 13.12 -9.79
C ASN A 338 4.35 11.72 -9.17
N TYR A 339 5.41 11.51 -8.41
CA TYR A 339 5.77 10.21 -7.86
C TYR A 339 4.59 9.61 -7.09
N LEU A 340 4.35 8.31 -7.32
CA LEU A 340 3.21 7.55 -6.79
C LEU A 340 1.82 8.12 -7.13
N ASP A 341 1.72 8.93 -8.19
CA ASP A 341 0.51 9.65 -8.59
C ASP A 341 -0.06 10.66 -7.57
N VAL A 342 0.69 10.92 -6.49
CA VAL A 342 0.22 11.74 -5.35
C VAL A 342 1.19 12.84 -4.92
N TYR A 343 2.50 12.70 -5.16
CA TYR A 343 3.49 13.69 -4.71
C TYR A 343 3.39 15.02 -5.44
N ASN A 344 2.88 15.02 -6.68
CA ASN A 344 2.77 16.20 -7.55
C ASN A 344 4.10 16.97 -7.76
N ASN A 345 5.24 16.30 -7.52
CA ASN A 345 6.56 16.86 -7.76
C ASN A 345 6.88 16.97 -9.25
N LYS A 346 7.82 17.85 -9.59
CA LYS A 346 8.54 17.80 -10.87
C LYS A 346 9.62 16.74 -10.84
N ALA A 347 10.02 16.29 -12.02
CA ALA A 347 11.27 15.57 -12.23
C ALA A 347 12.32 16.50 -12.82
N ALA A 348 13.59 16.13 -12.70
CA ALA A 348 14.67 16.82 -13.38
C ALA A 348 15.75 15.86 -13.89
N ILE A 349 16.47 16.32 -14.91
CA ILE A 349 17.74 15.76 -15.38
C ILE A 349 18.82 16.83 -15.37
N LEU A 350 20.07 16.41 -15.24
CA LEU A 350 21.23 17.29 -15.29
C LEU A 350 21.96 17.11 -16.62
N LYS A 351 22.01 18.15 -17.44
CA LYS A 351 22.82 18.18 -18.67
C LYS A 351 24.12 18.92 -18.40
N TYR A 352 25.24 18.21 -18.55
CA TYR A 352 26.56 18.80 -18.40
C TYR A 352 27.26 18.83 -19.77
N GLU A 353 27.47 20.03 -20.29
CA GLU A 353 28.10 20.27 -21.60
C GLU A 353 28.82 21.63 -21.59
N SER A 354 29.96 21.74 -22.27
CA SER A 354 30.72 23.00 -22.38
C SER A 354 31.05 23.65 -21.02
N ASN A 355 31.35 22.83 -20.01
CA ASN A 355 31.56 23.24 -18.61
C ASN A 355 30.37 23.93 -17.94
N VAL A 356 29.17 23.81 -18.52
CA VAL A 356 27.92 24.36 -17.97
C VAL A 356 27.04 23.21 -17.50
N LEU A 357 26.56 23.32 -16.27
CA LEU A 357 25.56 22.42 -15.69
C LEU A 357 24.18 23.05 -15.86
N ASN A 358 23.30 22.40 -16.61
CA ASN A 358 21.94 22.83 -16.86
C ASN A 358 20.95 21.81 -16.32
N ILE A 359 20.08 22.22 -15.39
CA ILE A 359 19.00 21.39 -14.89
C ILE A 359 17.76 21.58 -15.77
N ARG A 360 17.25 20.49 -16.34
CA ARG A 360 16.02 20.49 -17.14
C ARG A 360 14.93 19.79 -16.35
N GLN A 361 13.92 20.54 -15.94
CA GLN A 361 12.76 20.02 -15.22
C GLN A 361 11.64 19.60 -16.18
N PHE A 362 10.82 18.65 -15.76
CA PHE A 362 9.64 18.19 -16.49
C PHE A 362 8.53 17.68 -15.58
N ASN A 363 7.31 17.66 -16.12
CA ASN A 363 6.11 17.21 -15.41
C ASN A 363 5.74 15.79 -15.85
N ALA A 364 4.83 15.18 -15.10
CA ALA A 364 4.34 13.85 -15.38
C ALA A 364 3.53 13.75 -16.67
N THR A 365 3.58 12.57 -17.26
CA THR A 365 2.88 12.17 -18.47
C THR A 365 1.77 11.20 -18.09
N PRO A 366 0.56 11.29 -18.68
CA PRO A 366 -0.47 10.30 -18.47
C PRO A 366 0.04 8.89 -18.78
N HIS A 367 -0.32 7.93 -17.94
CA HIS A 367 -0.07 6.50 -18.15
C HIS A 367 -1.35 5.69 -17.94
N PRO A 368 -1.43 4.46 -18.49
CA PRO A 368 -2.54 3.56 -18.25
C PRO A 368 -2.70 3.23 -16.77
N TYR A 369 -3.95 3.04 -16.38
CA TYR A 369 -4.33 2.69 -15.02
C TYR A 369 -4.21 1.18 -14.80
N TRP A 370 -3.64 0.81 -13.66
CA TRP A 370 -3.61 -0.55 -13.16
C TRP A 370 -4.21 -0.57 -11.76
N LEU A 371 -5.02 -1.58 -11.47
CA LEU A 371 -5.47 -1.84 -10.10
C LEU A 371 -4.28 -2.21 -9.21
N PRO A 372 -4.34 -1.90 -7.90
CA PRO A 372 -3.29 -2.23 -6.98
C PRO A 372 -2.84 -3.69 -7.09
N ASN A 373 -1.53 -3.92 -7.10
CA ASN A 373 -0.93 -5.26 -7.17
C ASN A 373 -1.33 -6.06 -8.42
N PHE A 374 -1.57 -5.39 -9.55
CA PHE A 374 -1.94 -6.00 -10.83
C PHE A 374 -3.16 -6.93 -10.73
N MET A 375 -4.11 -6.57 -9.86
CA MET A 375 -5.34 -7.33 -9.66
C MET A 375 -6.25 -7.20 -10.89
N ASP A 376 -6.85 -8.31 -11.31
CA ASP A 376 -7.86 -8.27 -12.37
C ASP A 376 -9.22 -7.80 -11.83
N ALA A 377 -10.07 -7.33 -12.73
CA ALA A 377 -11.37 -6.77 -12.37
C ALA A 377 -12.30 -7.77 -11.68
N PHE A 378 -12.17 -9.08 -11.94
CA PHE A 378 -12.98 -10.10 -11.25
C PHE A 378 -12.51 -10.26 -9.81
N THR A 379 -11.21 -10.45 -9.60
CA THR A 379 -10.65 -10.57 -8.24
C THR A 379 -10.99 -9.34 -7.38
N TRP A 380 -10.97 -8.16 -7.99
CA TRP A 380 -11.32 -6.91 -7.31
C TRP A 380 -12.81 -6.77 -6.99
N SER A 381 -13.70 -7.07 -7.94
CA SER A 381 -15.14 -6.82 -7.80
C SER A 381 -15.93 -7.96 -7.17
N LEU A 382 -15.46 -9.21 -7.26
CA LEU A 382 -16.20 -10.38 -6.80
C LEU A 382 -16.58 -10.33 -5.31
N PRO A 383 -15.70 -9.87 -4.38
CA PRO A 383 -16.09 -9.70 -2.98
C PRO A 383 -17.28 -8.74 -2.82
N PHE A 384 -17.26 -7.62 -3.54
CA PHE A 384 -18.33 -6.61 -3.52
C PHE A 384 -19.62 -7.13 -4.15
N VAL A 385 -19.54 -7.87 -5.26
CA VAL A 385 -20.72 -8.49 -5.89
C VAL A 385 -21.37 -9.50 -4.95
N GLY A 386 -20.56 -10.38 -4.34
CA GLY A 386 -21.04 -11.33 -3.33
C GLY A 386 -21.66 -10.62 -2.14
N GLU A 387 -21.04 -9.52 -1.70
CA GLU A 387 -21.54 -8.67 -0.64
C GLU A 387 -22.96 -8.14 -0.97
N LYS A 388 -23.12 -7.47 -2.12
CA LYS A 388 -24.39 -6.81 -2.47
C LYS A 388 -25.50 -7.79 -2.79
N ILE A 389 -25.18 -8.94 -3.40
CA ILE A 389 -26.18 -10.01 -3.60
C ILE A 389 -26.66 -10.53 -2.24
N THR A 390 -25.74 -10.74 -1.30
CA THR A 390 -26.10 -11.16 0.07
C THR A 390 -26.97 -10.11 0.75
N ASP A 391 -26.63 -8.82 0.66
CA ASP A 391 -27.43 -7.72 1.21
C ASP A 391 -28.85 -7.70 0.64
N MET A 392 -28.98 -7.85 -0.67
CA MET A 392 -30.27 -7.88 -1.36
C MET A 392 -31.12 -9.05 -0.87
N LEU A 393 -30.56 -10.26 -0.82
CA LEU A 393 -31.26 -11.45 -0.34
C LEU A 393 -31.66 -11.32 1.12
N LEU A 394 -30.79 -10.73 1.94
CA LEU A 394 -31.03 -10.48 3.35
C LEU A 394 -32.17 -9.48 3.57
N ALA A 395 -32.19 -8.40 2.79
CA ALA A 395 -33.28 -7.42 2.80
C ALA A 395 -34.61 -8.07 2.39
N MET A 396 -34.61 -8.90 1.34
CA MET A 396 -35.79 -9.66 0.92
C MET A 396 -36.29 -10.62 2.00
N LEU A 397 -35.39 -11.32 2.70
CA LEU A 397 -35.75 -12.23 3.79
C LEU A 397 -36.27 -11.48 5.03
N ASN A 398 -35.75 -10.29 5.30
CA ASN A 398 -36.22 -9.43 6.38
C ASN A 398 -37.56 -8.74 6.10
N CYS A 399 -38.09 -8.83 4.87
CA CYS A 399 -39.46 -8.40 4.59
C CYS A 399 -40.51 -9.23 5.36
N CYS A 400 -40.19 -10.46 5.74
CA CYS A 400 -41.06 -11.26 6.60
C CYS A 400 -40.70 -11.01 8.07
N THR A 401 -41.54 -10.29 8.79
CA THR A 401 -41.33 -10.09 10.23
C THR A 401 -41.65 -11.38 11.00
N LYS A 402 -41.09 -11.50 12.20
CA LYS A 402 -41.40 -12.62 13.08
C LYS A 402 -42.89 -12.65 13.43
N GLU A 403 -43.51 -11.47 13.54
CA GLU A 403 -44.95 -11.32 13.75
C GLU A 403 -45.78 -11.82 12.55
N GLU A 404 -45.43 -11.51 11.29
CA GLU A 404 -46.17 -12.00 10.10
C GLU A 404 -46.07 -13.53 9.90
N LEU A 405 -44.92 -14.11 10.25
CA LEU A 405 -44.71 -15.55 10.25
C LEU A 405 -45.44 -16.25 11.40
N GLU A 406 -45.76 -15.55 12.48
CA GLU A 406 -46.53 -16.05 13.63
C GLU A 406 -48.04 -15.85 13.44
N GLU A 407 -48.49 -14.72 12.89
CA GLU A 407 -49.89 -14.43 12.56
C GLU A 407 -50.43 -15.33 11.43
N SER A 408 -49.61 -15.63 10.41
CA SER A 408 -49.99 -16.58 9.34
C SER A 408 -50.24 -18.01 9.84
N SER A 409 -49.69 -18.41 11.00
CA SER A 409 -50.03 -19.71 11.62
C SER A 409 -51.38 -19.70 12.34
N ASP A 410 -51.80 -18.55 12.85
CA ASP A 410 -53.04 -18.42 13.63
C ASP A 410 -54.25 -18.12 12.74
N GLU A 411 -54.07 -17.47 11.59
CA GLU A 411 -55.15 -17.27 10.60
C GLU A 411 -55.38 -18.47 9.67
N GLU A 412 -54.36 -19.24 9.27
CA GLU A 412 -54.55 -20.40 8.37
C GLU A 412 -55.07 -21.67 9.08
N THR A 413 -54.93 -21.76 10.41
CA THR A 413 -55.58 -22.83 11.19
C THR A 413 -57.12 -22.74 11.15
N LEU A 414 -57.68 -21.62 10.68
CA LEU A 414 -59.12 -21.40 10.59
C LEU A 414 -59.73 -21.64 9.20
N ILE A 415 -58.95 -21.90 8.14
CA ILE A 415 -59.48 -21.86 6.75
C ILE A 415 -59.33 -23.16 5.92
N SER A 416 -58.60 -24.20 6.35
CA SER A 416 -58.47 -25.43 5.55
C SER A 416 -58.83 -26.71 6.32
N PRO A 417 -59.86 -27.49 5.92
CA PRO A 417 -60.04 -28.84 6.41
C PRO A 417 -59.00 -29.75 5.73
N THR A 418 -58.08 -30.29 6.55
CA THR A 418 -57.06 -31.31 6.26
C THR A 418 -55.83 -30.88 5.43
N PRO A 419 -54.80 -30.29 6.07
CA PRO A 419 -53.43 -30.46 5.61
C PRO A 419 -52.95 -31.87 6.03
N SER A 420 -52.36 -32.66 5.14
CA SER A 420 -51.67 -33.89 5.56
C SER A 420 -50.55 -33.54 6.55
N GLU A 421 -50.30 -34.40 7.54
CA GLU A 421 -49.25 -34.16 8.56
C GLU A 421 -47.90 -33.84 7.90
N GLU A 422 -47.56 -34.50 6.78
CA GLU A 422 -46.34 -34.21 6.00
C GLU A 422 -46.27 -32.78 5.44
N ALA A 423 -47.38 -32.19 5.02
CA ALA A 423 -47.41 -30.83 4.46
C ALA A 423 -47.33 -29.75 5.56
N SER A 424 -47.83 -30.07 6.76
CA SER A 424 -47.65 -29.25 7.96
C SER A 424 -46.19 -29.31 8.43
N GLU A 425 -45.60 -30.50 8.44
CA GLU A 425 -44.23 -30.72 8.87
C GLU A 425 -43.20 -30.11 7.89
N ARG A 426 -43.40 -30.23 6.58
CA ARG A 426 -42.59 -29.52 5.57
C ARG A 426 -42.66 -28.00 5.72
N ARG A 427 -43.85 -27.44 6.01
CA ARG A 427 -44.02 -26.00 6.26
C ARG A 427 -43.31 -25.55 7.53
N LYS A 428 -43.35 -26.37 8.60
CA LYS A 428 -42.63 -26.12 9.85
C LYS A 428 -41.11 -26.16 9.64
N VAL A 429 -40.62 -27.08 8.83
CA VAL A 429 -39.21 -27.16 8.42
C VAL A 429 -38.79 -25.92 7.62
N ILE A 430 -39.62 -25.49 6.65
CA ILE A 430 -39.35 -24.27 5.86
C ILE A 430 -39.36 -23.02 6.76
N LYS A 431 -40.32 -22.89 7.67
CA LYS A 431 -40.38 -21.80 8.67
C LYS A 431 -39.15 -21.77 9.56
N ASN A 432 -38.72 -22.92 10.09
CA ASN A 432 -37.52 -23.03 10.90
C ASN A 432 -36.26 -22.72 10.10
N LYS A 433 -36.20 -23.09 8.81
CA LYS A 433 -35.11 -22.70 7.91
C LYS A 433 -35.10 -21.18 7.67
N ILE A 434 -36.24 -20.55 7.42
CA ILE A 434 -36.33 -19.08 7.26
C ILE A 434 -35.89 -18.36 8.53
N LEU A 435 -36.35 -18.80 9.70
CA LEU A 435 -35.97 -18.23 10.99
C LEU A 435 -34.49 -18.45 11.33
N ALA A 436 -33.94 -19.63 11.03
CA ALA A 436 -32.51 -19.92 11.21
C ALA A 436 -31.65 -19.09 10.27
N VAL A 437 -32.05 -18.96 9.00
CA VAL A 437 -31.37 -18.09 8.02
C VAL A 437 -31.47 -16.63 8.42
N GLY A 438 -32.61 -16.16 8.93
CA GLY A 438 -32.79 -14.79 9.45
C GLY A 438 -31.95 -14.49 10.70
N ARG A 439 -31.75 -15.48 11.59
CA ARG A 439 -30.83 -15.35 12.75
C ARG A 439 -29.38 -15.34 12.33
N MET A 440 -28.97 -16.29 11.47
CA MET A 440 -27.61 -16.30 10.89
C MET A 440 -27.35 -15.01 10.12
N SER A 441 -28.31 -14.51 9.36
CA SER A 441 -28.29 -13.23 8.66
C SER A 441 -27.93 -12.05 9.57
N ARG A 442 -28.51 -11.97 10.79
CA ARG A 442 -28.18 -10.91 11.75
C ARG A 442 -26.78 -11.09 12.35
N VAL A 443 -26.37 -12.33 12.65
CA VAL A 443 -25.01 -12.62 13.13
C VAL A 443 -23.98 -12.31 12.05
N PHE A 444 -24.24 -12.67 10.79
CA PHE A 444 -23.40 -12.32 9.65
C PHE A 444 -23.40 -10.82 9.38
N ALA A 445 -24.51 -10.10 9.53
CA ALA A 445 -24.52 -8.64 9.42
C ALA A 445 -23.63 -7.98 10.49
N LEU A 446 -23.63 -8.49 11.72
CA LEU A 446 -22.74 -8.01 12.80
C LEU A 446 -21.28 -8.39 12.56
N LEU A 447 -20.98 -9.64 12.18
CA LEU A 447 -19.63 -10.08 11.83
C LEU A 447 -19.09 -9.34 10.61
N ARG A 448 -19.98 -8.94 9.70
CA ARG A 448 -19.68 -8.14 8.52
C ARG A 448 -19.46 -6.68 8.88
N GLU A 449 -20.27 -6.07 9.73
CA GLU A 449 -20.02 -4.71 10.21
C GLU A 449 -18.67 -4.64 10.95
N GLU A 450 -18.32 -5.67 11.72
CA GLU A 450 -17.01 -5.80 12.36
C GLU A 450 -15.90 -6.06 11.32
N SER A 451 -16.13 -6.89 10.30
CA SER A 451 -15.17 -7.13 9.21
C SER A 451 -14.98 -5.92 8.29
N GLU A 452 -16.02 -5.11 8.09
CA GLU A 452 -16.01 -3.85 7.35
C GLU A 452 -15.25 -2.82 8.16
N LYS A 453 -15.53 -2.66 9.46
CA LYS A 453 -14.70 -1.84 10.36
C LYS A 453 -13.24 -2.27 10.34
N VAL A 454 -12.94 -3.58 10.34
CA VAL A 454 -11.58 -4.11 10.29
C VAL A 454 -10.92 -3.96 8.91
N SER A 455 -11.67 -4.12 7.81
CA SER A 455 -11.18 -3.95 6.44
C SER A 455 -11.03 -2.48 6.06
N GLU A 456 -11.90 -1.60 6.54
CA GLU A 456 -11.79 -0.14 6.50
C GLU A 456 -10.58 0.31 7.34
N LEU A 457 -10.36 -0.23 8.55
CA LEU A 457 -9.15 0.05 9.34
C LEU A 457 -7.86 -0.41 8.65
N LYS A 458 -7.87 -1.58 7.99
CA LYS A 458 -6.69 -2.17 7.34
C LYS A 458 -6.38 -1.61 5.95
N SER A 459 -7.38 -1.15 5.21
CA SER A 459 -7.19 -0.52 3.90
C SER A 459 -6.80 0.96 4.01
N VAL A 460 -7.09 1.61 5.14
CA VAL A 460 -6.89 3.06 5.33
C VAL A 460 -5.67 3.41 6.21
N SER A 461 -5.11 2.49 7.01
CA SER A 461 -4.04 2.84 7.97
C SER A 461 -2.71 2.12 7.70
N GLY A 462 -1.78 2.83 7.06
CA GLY A 462 -0.40 2.80 7.54
C GLY A 462 -0.23 3.49 8.91
N SER A 463 -1.23 4.23 9.41
CA SER A 463 -1.33 4.74 10.78
C SER A 463 -2.76 5.16 11.16
N ALA A 464 -3.07 5.15 12.45
CA ALA A 464 -4.34 4.78 13.08
C ALA A 464 -5.52 5.79 13.09
N ARG A 465 -5.59 6.86 12.27
CA ARG A 465 -6.77 7.77 12.25
C ARG A 465 -6.88 8.66 11.00
N LEU A 466 -8.03 8.66 10.31
CA LEU A 466 -8.47 9.72 9.38
C LEU A 466 -10.02 9.93 9.37
N PRO A 467 -10.52 11.12 8.96
CA PRO A 467 -11.86 11.64 9.27
C PRO A 467 -13.00 11.06 8.43
N TYR A 468 -14.20 11.07 9.01
CA TYR A 468 -15.44 10.54 8.40
C TYR A 468 -15.88 11.42 7.21
N GLY A 469 -15.78 10.90 5.98
CA GLY A 469 -16.26 11.55 4.76
C GLY A 469 -15.48 11.24 3.47
N THR A 470 -14.22 10.80 3.59
CA THR A 470 -13.31 10.69 2.43
C THR A 470 -13.49 9.40 1.61
N LEU A 471 -14.10 8.35 2.19
CA LEU A 471 -14.31 7.04 1.54
C LEU A 471 -15.40 7.07 0.46
N ALA A 472 -16.36 8.00 0.54
CA ALA A 472 -17.42 8.12 -0.46
C ALA A 472 -16.93 8.71 -1.80
N SER A 473 -15.75 9.32 -1.84
CA SER A 473 -15.21 10.06 -2.99
C SER A 473 -14.11 9.31 -3.77
N GLY A 474 -13.82 8.05 -3.44
CA GLY A 474 -12.81 7.24 -4.14
C GLY A 474 -11.41 7.88 -4.14
N ALA A 475 -10.64 7.66 -5.21
CA ALA A 475 -9.29 8.21 -5.38
C ALA A 475 -9.24 9.75 -5.34
N ASP A 476 -10.36 10.42 -5.66
CA ASP A 476 -10.44 11.88 -5.66
C ASP A 476 -10.56 12.46 -4.24
N GLY A 477 -11.19 11.73 -3.31
CA GLY A 477 -11.19 12.11 -1.88
C GLY A 477 -9.81 12.04 -1.23
N ILE A 478 -8.98 11.10 -1.66
CA ILE A 478 -7.59 10.95 -1.18
C ILE A 478 -6.71 12.09 -1.73
N LYS A 479 -6.91 12.49 -2.99
CA LYS A 479 -6.25 13.66 -3.59
C LYS A 479 -6.61 14.97 -2.89
N GLU A 480 -7.82 15.08 -2.33
CA GLU A 480 -8.21 16.24 -1.53
C GLU A 480 -7.59 16.24 -0.12
N ALA A 481 -7.25 15.07 0.43
CA ALA A 481 -6.64 14.92 1.76
C ALA A 481 -5.10 15.09 1.75
N ILE A 482 -4.43 14.73 0.66
CA ILE A 482 -2.99 14.93 0.43
C ILE A 482 -2.82 16.18 -0.44
N SER A 483 -2.71 17.34 0.20
CA SER A 483 -2.76 18.62 -0.50
C SER A 483 -1.41 19.10 -1.05
N GLY A 484 -0.31 18.43 -0.71
CA GLY A 484 1.02 18.81 -1.19
C GLY A 484 2.12 17.76 -0.97
N PHE A 485 3.28 18.03 -1.57
CA PHE A 485 4.46 17.16 -1.58
C PHE A 485 4.86 16.63 -0.20
N GLU A 486 4.88 17.50 0.82
CA GLU A 486 5.28 17.11 2.17
C GLU A 486 4.28 16.17 2.85
N ASP A 487 2.99 16.25 2.52
CA ASP A 487 1.98 15.34 3.06
C ASP A 487 2.12 13.95 2.43
N ALA A 488 2.36 13.89 1.12
CA ALA A 488 2.63 12.66 0.39
C ALA A 488 3.92 11.98 0.88
N ARG A 489 4.98 12.78 1.09
CA ARG A 489 6.25 12.29 1.63
C ARG A 489 6.11 11.69 3.02
N LYS A 490 5.29 12.30 3.88
CA LYS A 490 5.05 11.79 5.24
C LYS A 490 4.21 10.51 5.24
N SER A 491 3.20 10.39 4.37
CA SER A 491 2.40 9.17 4.29
C SER A 491 3.20 7.99 3.76
N ASP A 492 4.24 8.26 2.98
CA ASP A 492 5.07 7.25 2.32
C ASP A 492 6.37 6.89 3.07
N ILE A 493 6.66 7.58 4.19
CA ILE A 493 7.95 7.47 4.91
C ILE A 493 8.32 6.04 5.34
N GLU A 494 7.33 5.18 5.61
CA GLU A 494 7.58 3.79 5.99
C GLU A 494 8.00 2.93 4.78
N ASN A 495 7.58 3.28 3.57
CA ASN A 495 8.03 2.62 2.34
C ASN A 495 9.43 3.07 1.92
N GLU A 496 9.93 4.15 2.51
CA GLU A 496 11.30 4.63 2.30
C GLU A 496 12.32 3.91 3.20
N ARG A 497 11.87 3.07 4.13
CA ARG A 497 12.70 2.21 4.99
C ARG A 497 13.14 0.94 4.27
N LEU A 498 14.28 0.39 4.69
CA LEU A 498 14.65 -0.98 4.40
C LEU A 498 13.55 -1.90 4.97
N PRO A 499 12.93 -2.77 4.16
CA PRO A 499 11.95 -3.73 4.64
C PRO A 499 12.54 -4.66 5.71
N PRO A 500 11.72 -5.18 6.64
CA PRO A 500 12.17 -6.20 7.57
C PRO A 500 12.63 -7.47 6.82
N ASP A 501 13.48 -8.27 7.44
CA ASP A 501 13.94 -9.55 6.87
C ASP A 501 12.74 -10.40 6.43
N LEU A 502 12.81 -10.91 5.18
CA LEU A 502 11.78 -11.76 4.63
C LEU A 502 11.91 -13.16 5.26
N TYR A 503 11.07 -13.44 6.25
CA TYR A 503 10.96 -14.78 6.82
C TYR A 503 10.07 -15.66 5.94
N ASP A 504 10.52 -16.87 5.64
CA ASP A 504 9.66 -17.89 5.05
C ASP A 504 8.56 -18.25 6.06
N PRO A 505 7.28 -17.98 5.78
CA PRO A 505 6.18 -18.31 6.70
C PRO A 505 6.07 -19.82 6.98
N GLU A 506 6.69 -20.68 6.18
CA GLU A 506 6.71 -22.14 6.38
C GLU A 506 7.89 -22.63 7.24
N SER A 507 8.90 -21.77 7.48
CA SER A 507 10.04 -22.07 8.35
C SER A 507 9.65 -22.13 9.83
N GLU A 508 10.42 -22.86 10.65
CA GLU A 508 10.20 -22.95 12.10
C GLU A 508 10.23 -21.57 12.79
N GLU A 509 11.08 -20.66 12.30
CA GLU A 509 11.19 -19.28 12.78
C GLU A 509 9.99 -18.42 12.35
N GLY A 510 9.51 -18.59 11.10
CA GLY A 510 8.28 -17.97 10.60
C GLY A 510 7.03 -18.43 11.35
N LYS A 511 6.93 -19.73 11.66
CA LYS A 511 5.85 -20.30 12.48
C LYS A 511 5.87 -19.78 13.92
N GLY A 512 7.06 -19.63 14.51
CA GLY A 512 7.23 -19.06 15.85
C GLY A 512 6.78 -17.60 15.96
N LEU A 513 7.05 -16.79 14.93
CA LEU A 513 6.61 -15.40 14.86
C LEU A 513 5.10 -15.28 14.61
N ILE A 514 4.52 -16.12 13.74
CA ILE A 514 3.07 -16.19 13.50
C ILE A 514 2.32 -16.65 14.77
N SER A 515 2.87 -17.60 15.52
CA SER A 515 2.33 -18.06 16.81
C SER A 515 2.36 -17.01 17.92
N SER A 516 3.18 -15.96 17.79
CA SER A 516 3.31 -14.88 18.77
C SER A 516 2.35 -13.70 18.54
N GLN A 517 1.61 -13.72 17.43
CA GLN A 517 0.47 -12.83 17.22
C GLN A 517 -0.74 -13.35 18.01
N PRO A 518 -1.67 -12.49 18.47
CA PRO A 518 -2.83 -12.94 19.22
C PRO A 518 -3.72 -13.79 18.29
N ALA A 519 -3.67 -15.11 18.45
CA ALA A 519 -4.67 -16.00 17.88
C ALA A 519 -5.92 -15.97 18.75
N THR A 520 -7.10 -16.06 18.10
CA THR A 520 -8.31 -16.55 18.78
C THR A 520 -8.02 -17.94 19.35
N PRO A 521 -8.44 -18.25 20.59
CA PRO A 521 -8.09 -19.51 21.23
C PRO A 521 -8.59 -20.70 20.41
N ALA A 522 -7.74 -21.70 20.18
CA ALA A 522 -8.18 -22.99 19.70
C ALA A 522 -8.83 -23.77 20.87
N GLU A 523 -10.00 -24.34 20.61
CA GLU A 523 -10.69 -25.31 21.47
C GLU A 523 -9.87 -26.59 21.55
N ASP A 524 -9.05 -26.75 22.59
CA ASP A 524 -8.77 -28.05 23.22
C ASP A 524 -7.83 -27.88 24.42
N SER A 525 -8.32 -27.25 25.49
CA SER A 525 -7.80 -27.52 26.83
C SER A 525 -8.78 -27.01 27.89
N ALA A 526 -9.36 -27.92 28.66
CA ALA A 526 -10.24 -27.59 29.78
C ALA A 526 -9.47 -26.77 30.86
N PRO A 527 -10.01 -25.64 31.35
CA PRO A 527 -9.36 -24.86 32.40
C PRO A 527 -9.56 -25.50 33.79
N PRO A 528 -8.61 -25.31 34.73
CA PRO A 528 -8.76 -25.76 36.13
C PRO A 528 -9.75 -24.86 36.88
N PRO A 529 -10.39 -25.34 37.97
CA PRO A 529 -11.41 -24.57 38.68
C PRO A 529 -10.77 -23.43 39.50
N VAL A 530 -11.30 -22.21 39.39
CA VAL A 530 -10.85 -21.04 40.17
C VAL A 530 -11.96 -20.60 41.13
N SER A 531 -11.60 -20.42 42.40
CA SER A 531 -12.47 -20.04 43.51
C SER A 531 -12.99 -18.58 43.41
N PRO A 532 -14.20 -18.29 43.90
CA PRO A 532 -14.78 -16.95 43.84
C PRO A 532 -14.30 -16.10 45.02
N ASN A 533 -13.55 -15.02 44.76
CA ASN A 533 -13.52 -13.74 45.53
C ASN A 533 -12.33 -12.79 45.19
N GLY A 534 -11.81 -12.78 43.96
CA GLY A 534 -10.67 -11.93 43.60
C GLY A 534 -11.00 -10.48 43.18
N VAL A 535 -12.26 -10.17 42.85
CA VAL A 535 -12.59 -8.93 42.13
C VAL A 535 -12.91 -7.75 43.07
N ALA A 536 -13.33 -8.01 44.31
CA ALA A 536 -13.71 -6.96 45.26
C ALA A 536 -12.50 -6.22 45.87
N ALA A 537 -11.36 -6.91 46.07
CA ALA A 537 -10.18 -6.31 46.70
C ALA A 537 -9.40 -5.36 45.78
N ALA A 538 -9.54 -5.51 44.46
CA ALA A 538 -8.83 -4.67 43.48
C ALA A 538 -9.50 -3.30 43.28
N LEU A 539 -10.82 -3.18 43.56
CA LEU A 539 -11.56 -1.92 43.38
C LEU A 539 -11.37 -0.94 44.55
N GLU A 540 -11.16 -1.41 45.78
CA GLU A 540 -10.99 -0.53 46.95
C GLU A 540 -9.64 0.21 46.97
N GLN A 541 -8.60 -0.32 46.32
CA GLN A 541 -7.28 0.34 46.27
C GLN A 541 -7.22 1.51 45.27
N VAL A 542 -8.12 1.57 44.28
CA VAL A 542 -8.12 2.62 43.25
C VAL A 542 -8.84 3.88 43.71
N ILE A 543 -9.79 3.77 44.66
CA ILE A 543 -10.61 4.91 45.13
C ILE A 543 -9.88 5.78 46.17
N ALA A 544 -8.80 5.29 46.78
CA ALA A 544 -8.13 5.97 47.90
C ALA A 544 -7.04 7.01 47.53
N SER A 545 -6.83 7.37 46.26
CA SER A 545 -5.64 8.16 45.85
C SER A 545 -5.88 9.34 44.89
N VAL A 546 -6.86 10.21 45.18
CA VAL A 546 -7.02 11.50 44.47
C VAL A 546 -7.12 12.68 45.47
N PRO A 547 -6.26 13.72 45.40
CA PRO A 547 -6.41 14.93 46.21
C PRO A 547 -7.43 15.92 45.62
N ALA A 548 -8.10 16.66 46.52
CA ALA A 548 -9.22 17.58 46.27
C ALA A 548 -8.85 18.90 45.52
N PRO A 549 -9.83 19.59 44.90
CA PRO A 549 -9.63 20.87 44.19
C PRO A 549 -9.90 22.10 45.08
N PRO A 550 -9.38 23.30 44.76
CA PRO A 550 -9.84 24.53 45.37
C PRO A 550 -11.03 25.15 44.61
N THR A 551 -11.85 25.83 45.39
CA THR A 551 -13.16 26.43 45.13
C THR A 551 -13.16 27.63 44.17
N ALA A 552 -14.27 27.77 43.44
CA ALA A 552 -14.60 28.83 42.50
C ALA A 552 -15.06 30.15 43.16
N ILE A 553 -14.76 31.29 42.52
CA ILE A 553 -15.57 32.52 42.61
C ILE A 553 -15.65 33.19 41.21
N ASN A 554 -16.87 33.12 40.65
CA ASN A 554 -17.66 34.15 39.95
C ASN A 554 -16.96 35.17 39.01
N THR A 555 -17.45 35.29 37.76
CA THR A 555 -18.12 36.49 37.21
C THR A 555 -18.56 36.34 35.75
N SER A 556 -19.61 37.09 35.40
CA SER A 556 -20.40 37.13 34.17
C SER A 556 -19.93 38.17 33.14
N LEU A 557 -20.25 37.90 31.85
CA LEU A 557 -20.55 38.83 30.73
C LEU A 557 -19.46 39.80 30.22
N GLY A 558 -19.24 39.78 28.89
CA GLY A 558 -18.66 40.89 28.12
C GLY A 558 -17.88 40.48 26.86
N GLN A 559 -18.38 40.88 25.69
CA GLN A 559 -17.78 40.72 24.35
C GLN A 559 -16.68 41.79 24.05
N PRO A 560 -16.00 41.80 22.86
CA PRO A 560 -14.55 42.04 22.65
C PRO A 560 -14.23 43.53 22.26
N PRO A 561 -12.99 44.02 21.98
CA PRO A 561 -12.05 43.55 20.93
C PRO A 561 -10.51 43.70 21.20
N SER A 562 -9.72 43.22 20.25
CA SER A 562 -8.26 43.36 19.96
C SER A 562 -7.77 44.83 19.80
N PRO A 563 -6.50 45.16 19.43
CA PRO A 563 -5.21 44.43 19.34
C PRO A 563 -4.01 45.19 19.98
N SER A 564 -2.84 44.54 20.16
CA SER A 564 -1.48 45.09 19.84
C SER A 564 -0.34 44.34 20.55
N SER A 565 0.61 43.82 19.78
CA SER A 565 2.01 43.51 20.16
C SER A 565 2.76 44.80 20.57
N PRO A 566 4.04 44.81 21.02
CA PRO A 566 5.05 43.74 21.11
C PRO A 566 5.86 43.76 22.43
N ILE A 567 6.98 43.03 22.47
CA ILE A 567 8.21 43.21 23.29
C ILE A 567 8.57 41.96 24.11
N SER A 568 9.62 41.27 23.66
CA SER A 568 10.47 40.37 24.47
C SER A 568 11.24 41.17 25.51
N PRO A 569 11.65 40.56 26.64
CA PRO A 569 13.08 40.25 26.75
C PRO A 569 13.44 39.00 27.60
N THR A 570 14.54 38.36 27.19
CA THR A 570 15.61 37.72 27.98
C THR A 570 15.32 36.77 29.16
N SER A 571 15.98 35.60 29.05
CA SER A 571 16.32 34.52 29.98
C SER A 571 16.71 34.93 31.42
N PRO A 572 16.71 33.98 32.39
CA PRO A 572 17.97 33.25 32.63
C PRO A 572 17.85 31.75 32.97
N ILE A 573 19.02 31.14 32.81
CA ILE A 573 19.51 29.79 33.10
C ILE A 573 19.26 29.34 34.55
N SER A 574 18.92 28.06 34.75
CA SER A 574 19.46 27.28 35.88
C SER A 574 19.54 25.79 35.55
N SER A 575 20.68 25.23 35.95
CA SER A 575 21.18 23.88 35.73
C SER A 575 20.88 22.95 36.90
N ALA A 576 20.51 21.70 36.65
CA ALA A 576 20.80 20.58 37.56
C ALA A 576 20.81 19.25 36.80
N ALA A 577 21.79 18.42 37.11
CA ALA A 577 22.21 17.24 36.36
C ALA A 577 21.76 15.92 37.01
N SER A 578 21.52 14.92 36.14
CA SER A 578 21.68 13.45 36.32
C SER A 578 20.62 12.67 37.14
N PRO A 579 20.46 11.33 36.97
CA PRO A 579 21.21 10.39 36.12
C PRO A 579 20.35 9.45 35.22
N PHE A 580 21.04 8.86 34.25
CA PHE A 580 20.64 7.72 33.42
C PHE A 580 20.04 6.54 34.23
N ARG A 581 18.93 5.97 33.73
CA ARG A 581 18.60 4.55 33.91
C ARG A 581 18.16 3.92 32.59
N ARG A 582 18.89 2.85 32.23
CA ARG A 582 18.60 1.88 31.17
C ARG A 582 17.23 1.24 31.38
N GLY A 583 16.46 1.14 30.31
CA GLY A 583 15.27 0.30 30.21
C GLY A 583 14.92 0.12 28.74
N HIS A 584 15.49 -0.91 28.10
CA HIS A 584 15.08 -1.34 26.77
C HIS A 584 13.65 -1.91 26.86
N GLY A 585 12.66 -1.09 26.52
CA GLY A 585 11.36 -1.59 26.09
C GLY A 585 11.47 -1.97 24.62
N ARG A 586 11.43 -3.26 24.29
CA ARG A 586 11.18 -3.74 22.94
C ARG A 586 9.77 -3.26 22.54
N GLN A 587 9.68 -2.18 21.78
CA GLN A 587 8.46 -1.87 21.05
C GLN A 587 8.45 -2.73 19.79
N ALA A 588 7.51 -3.68 19.74
CA ALA A 588 7.16 -4.39 18.53
C ALA A 588 6.60 -3.38 17.53
N SER A 589 7.31 -3.17 16.42
CA SER A 589 6.82 -2.41 15.28
C SER A 589 5.96 -3.33 14.42
N LEU A 590 4.65 -3.07 14.39
CA LEU A 590 3.69 -3.77 13.55
C LEU A 590 3.49 -2.94 12.28
N GLY A 591 4.23 -3.29 11.23
CA GLY A 591 4.11 -2.74 9.89
C GLY A 591 3.47 -3.73 8.90
N THR A 592 2.70 -3.16 7.97
CA THR A 592 2.06 -3.74 6.78
C THR A 592 0.84 -4.64 6.92
N THR A 593 -0.07 -4.44 5.97
CA THR A 593 -1.39 -5.03 5.80
C THR A 593 -1.36 -6.57 5.81
N MET A 594 -1.57 -7.16 6.98
CA MET A 594 -1.87 -8.58 7.13
C MET A 594 -3.30 -8.89 6.64
N THR A 595 -3.44 -9.04 5.33
CA THR A 595 -4.26 -10.13 4.77
C THR A 595 -3.43 -10.83 3.71
N SER A 596 -2.75 -11.92 4.10
CA SER A 596 -2.18 -12.85 3.12
C SER A 596 -3.28 -13.26 2.13
N PRO A 597 -2.98 -13.48 0.84
CA PRO A 597 -3.92 -14.06 -0.12
C PRO A 597 -4.57 -15.34 0.41
N SER A 598 -3.89 -16.06 1.30
CA SER A 598 -4.38 -17.26 1.99
C SER A 598 -5.54 -17.02 2.97
N THR A 599 -5.68 -15.83 3.56
CA THR A 599 -6.77 -15.50 4.49
C THR A 599 -8.04 -15.10 3.75
N ARG A 600 -7.91 -14.34 2.65
CA ARG A 600 -9.04 -13.95 1.79
C ARG A 600 -9.55 -15.13 0.95
N ARG A 601 -8.65 -16.02 0.50
CA ARG A 601 -8.99 -17.28 -0.16
C ARG A 601 -9.73 -18.23 0.79
N ARG A 602 -9.32 -18.33 2.07
CA ARG A 602 -10.04 -19.10 3.10
C ARG A 602 -11.44 -18.57 3.41
N SER A 603 -11.64 -17.25 3.39
CA SER A 603 -12.98 -16.68 3.61
C SER A 603 -13.91 -16.98 2.43
N LEU A 604 -13.43 -16.87 1.19
CA LEU A 604 -14.18 -17.22 -0.01
C LEU A 604 -14.45 -18.72 -0.12
N GLU A 605 -13.46 -19.58 0.15
CA GLU A 605 -13.62 -21.03 0.18
C GLU A 605 -14.59 -21.47 1.29
N SER A 606 -14.57 -20.81 2.45
CA SER A 606 -15.51 -21.06 3.54
C SER A 606 -16.93 -20.61 3.19
N THR A 607 -17.11 -19.44 2.58
CA THR A 607 -18.41 -18.98 2.07
C THR A 607 -18.93 -19.87 0.94
N MET A 608 -18.07 -20.32 0.03
CA MET A 608 -18.44 -21.25 -1.04
C MET A 608 -18.80 -22.63 -0.48
N SER A 609 -18.03 -23.16 0.48
CA SER A 609 -18.34 -24.43 1.18
C SER A 609 -19.66 -24.36 1.93
N LEU A 610 -19.94 -23.24 2.61
CA LEU A 610 -21.22 -23.00 3.32
C LEU A 610 -22.42 -22.90 2.36
N ILE A 611 -22.25 -22.25 1.20
CA ILE A 611 -23.28 -22.18 0.15
C ILE A 611 -23.52 -23.57 -0.44
N GLN A 612 -22.46 -24.35 -0.66
CA GLN A 612 -22.53 -25.69 -1.21
C GLN A 612 -23.15 -26.70 -0.22
N GLU A 613 -22.83 -26.58 1.08
CA GLU A 613 -23.41 -27.38 2.16
C GLU A 613 -24.89 -27.04 2.42
N ALA A 614 -25.25 -25.76 2.33
CA ALA A 614 -26.64 -25.32 2.39
C ALA A 614 -27.45 -25.80 1.18
N TRP A 615 -26.81 -25.92 0.01
CA TRP A 615 -27.39 -26.44 -1.23
C TRP A 615 -27.55 -27.97 -1.20
N ASP A 616 -26.59 -28.70 -0.63
CA ASP A 616 -26.57 -30.16 -0.54
C ASP A 616 -27.41 -30.72 0.64
N GLY A 617 -28.01 -29.85 1.46
CA GLY A 617 -28.97 -30.25 2.49
C GLY A 617 -28.38 -30.96 3.71
N LYS A 618 -27.06 -30.92 3.90
CA LYS A 618 -26.40 -31.40 5.14
C LYS A 618 -26.39 -30.26 6.16
N THR A 619 -27.28 -30.31 7.14
CA THR A 619 -27.34 -29.33 8.25
C THR A 619 -26.07 -29.37 9.13
N PRO A 620 -25.37 -28.23 9.35
CA PRO A 620 -24.41 -28.09 10.44
C PRO A 620 -25.16 -27.57 11.68
N LEU A 621 -25.92 -28.43 12.34
CA LEU A 621 -26.65 -28.03 13.56
C LEU A 621 -26.58 -29.13 14.60
N GLN A 622 -25.38 -29.34 15.15
CA GLN A 622 -25.20 -29.95 16.48
C GLN A 622 -24.03 -29.32 17.24
N ASP A 623 -23.68 -28.06 16.96
CA ASP A 623 -22.74 -27.34 17.84
C ASP A 623 -23.51 -26.43 18.82
N PRO A 624 -23.74 -26.88 20.06
CA PRO A 624 -24.46 -26.11 21.07
C PRO A 624 -23.71 -24.85 21.52
N GLU A 625 -22.42 -24.69 21.22
CA GLU A 625 -21.66 -23.49 21.59
C GLU A 625 -21.99 -22.29 20.69
N LEU A 626 -22.13 -22.52 19.38
CA LEU A 626 -22.53 -21.50 18.40
C LEU A 626 -23.94 -20.95 18.65
N VAL A 627 -24.86 -21.79 19.13
CA VAL A 627 -26.22 -21.38 19.51
C VAL A 627 -26.21 -20.53 20.79
N LYS A 628 -25.41 -20.92 21.79
CA LYS A 628 -25.24 -20.12 23.02
C LYS A 628 -24.58 -18.77 22.77
N LEU A 629 -23.61 -18.72 21.86
CA LEU A 629 -22.94 -17.48 21.46
C LEU A 629 -23.95 -16.53 20.79
N ALA A 630 -24.78 -17.05 19.88
CA ALA A 630 -25.85 -16.29 19.23
C ALA A 630 -26.89 -15.73 20.21
N ASP A 631 -27.28 -16.51 21.23
CA ASP A 631 -28.25 -16.08 22.25
C ASP A 631 -27.66 -15.00 23.19
N SER A 632 -26.39 -15.12 23.58
CA SER A 632 -25.71 -14.12 24.43
C SER A 632 -25.48 -12.76 23.75
N ILE A 633 -25.26 -12.75 22.44
CA ILE A 633 -25.08 -11.53 21.65
C ILE A 633 -26.45 -10.84 21.44
N ALA A 634 -27.54 -11.60 21.31
CA ALA A 634 -28.88 -11.05 21.17
C ALA A 634 -29.39 -10.35 22.43
N GLU A 635 -29.08 -10.86 23.63
CA GLU A 635 -29.53 -10.27 24.91
C GLU A 635 -28.90 -8.89 25.21
N ASN A 636 -27.68 -8.64 24.73
CA ASN A 636 -27.01 -7.34 24.92
C ASN A 636 -27.56 -6.21 24.04
N SER A 637 -28.37 -6.53 23.01
CA SER A 637 -28.93 -5.54 22.07
C SER A 637 -30.22 -4.87 22.56
N THR A 638 -30.89 -5.41 23.57
CA THR A 638 -32.11 -4.83 24.15
C THR A 638 -31.82 -4.13 25.46
N GLY A 639 -31.39 -2.87 25.38
CA GLY A 639 -31.19 -2.01 26.56
C GLY A 639 -32.48 -1.82 27.38
N LYS A 640 -32.63 -2.59 28.47
CA LYS A 640 -33.54 -2.26 29.58
C LYS A 640 -32.74 -2.29 30.88
N SER A 641 -32.35 -1.08 31.33
CA SER A 641 -31.87 -0.84 32.68
C SER A 641 -32.93 -1.25 33.70
N LYS A 642 -32.61 -2.20 34.58
CA LYS A 642 -33.42 -2.52 35.77
C LYS A 642 -32.85 -1.73 36.94
N ASP A 643 -33.33 -0.51 37.13
CA ASP A 643 -33.13 0.22 38.37
C ASP A 643 -34.16 -0.25 39.41
N LYS A 644 -33.66 -0.72 40.55
CA LYS A 644 -34.44 -1.04 41.76
C LYS A 644 -34.64 0.24 42.55
N THR A 645 -35.88 0.64 42.80
CA THR A 645 -36.22 1.56 43.89
C THR A 645 -37.11 0.85 44.91
N ASP A 646 -36.62 0.89 46.15
CA ASP A 646 -37.22 0.38 47.37
C ASP A 646 -38.12 1.45 48.00
N SER A 647 -39.33 1.09 48.43
CA SER A 647 -40.12 1.85 49.40
C SER A 647 -41.03 0.89 50.17
N GLY A 648 -40.65 0.58 51.41
CA GLY A 648 -41.31 -0.40 52.26
C GLY A 648 -42.51 0.09 53.06
N ARG A 649 -43.32 -0.88 53.52
CA ARG A 649 -44.08 -1.02 54.80
C ARG A 649 -45.20 -2.04 54.55
N THR A 650 -45.30 -3.20 55.20
CA THR A 650 -45.52 -3.41 56.65
C THR A 650 -45.44 -4.93 56.95
N THR A 651 -44.91 -5.27 58.13
CA THR A 651 -44.96 -6.57 58.83
C THR A 651 -46.30 -6.73 59.60
N PRO A 652 -46.61 -7.81 60.36
CA PRO A 652 -45.85 -9.04 60.69
C PRO A 652 -46.65 -10.38 60.61
N ALA A 653 -45.93 -11.51 60.74
CA ALA A 653 -46.15 -12.59 61.72
C ALA A 653 -45.84 -14.00 61.15
N ALA A 654 -44.83 -14.64 61.75
CA ALA A 654 -44.65 -16.10 61.78
C ALA A 654 -45.40 -16.66 63.02
N PRO A 655 -45.67 -17.98 63.15
CA PRO A 655 -44.59 -18.95 63.41
C PRO A 655 -44.77 -20.35 62.79
N SER A 656 -43.68 -20.99 62.38
CA SER A 656 -43.16 -22.24 62.97
C SER A 656 -41.70 -22.41 62.55
#